data_AF-A0A8J7WH25-F1
#
_entry.id   AF-A0A8J7WH25-F1
#
_cell.length_a   1.000
_cell.length_b   1.000
_cell.length_c   1.000
_cell.angle_alpha   90.00
_cell.angle_beta   90.00
_cell.angle_gamma   90.00
#
_symmetry.space_group_name_H-M   'P 1'
#
loop_
_entity.id
_entity.type
_entity.pdbx_description
1 polymer ?
#
loop_
_entity_poly.entity_id
_entity_poly.type
_entity_poly.pdbx_seq_one_letter_code
_entity_poly.pdbx_strand_id
1 'polypeptide(L)'
;MTPTLRAPSSHVVVRIDLRGDAQAALDRVPLDRLVADELRSQGLDVADSSRALVIGDAGGLPEQIAAYQRVRAMPGFNRMLFLLFGEPPGDRHGTDHDPWVLLHPPLPTEPGAAGVVWAGSIRGIGWRPGRSDVLTHTGDEDDPLAADALIEVLTLPAVFDAVLGQLGRLPMPVAGLGLRLIVHDVPDSDVRRALWQAGLQLSGADGSFSDERNSREPVATGQGGAVLELLIGTRAVEKITFDDCVKPHSRLRGLDEDCAAALAEVEYAATQLRRPATLFFGTRGTPAVAALAEAAAALTRYRAALEDALVEVDGSMGLEPAARAHLDGLDVHIPEVPQLTGRRTDAALRDEVLACLDRRVPLSDIAAHLADLDGRIAPVGSAARVDDLERVCPTELLEGMAGPRTFPIRAAGGARAAGGALCGLLAGLWPHVGPVAGPITAMLGASGVALAARRSPERGDGEPVRSTDTVRHAAAGLAGAAAGIAVGFSAEPPKWIGIAGLLAALGLTLFLALRGWAAAVATWRRAARIDDAHAALDGLRGVLRRAVLTDWLLADPKYQAANRARALGALLRCLADGLESAVEQIGQEKHEERRVLSTWSGSGRHPASGGDGDGTEWDDDDGQAGRSAADEGNELRELLLGDLADLTADLVLGYLPRVALDTELVERLPIEEDVRDAVARLRRHQARDGIAEPPPFTRRSSARPDTIRLAGVDPARIRQAIAVGDDSPDIRQLCTRDQLRMLNREPGASLWVRFAHRSLQRTEQQGAAGSRNGGGMGLLADSRDAAERPEDRTAWLSSSRFAGALRLTPLQFGAARVARAAAARPGTEVR
;
A
#
# COMPACT_ATOMS: atom_id res chain seq x y z
N MET A 1 -23.40 27.72 -10.95
CA MET A 1 -23.65 27.62 -9.49
C MET A 1 -22.59 28.44 -8.81
N THR A 2 -22.98 29.58 -8.25
CA THR A 2 -22.13 30.46 -7.44
C THR A 2 -21.65 29.67 -6.23
N PRO A 3 -20.34 29.52 -5.96
CA PRO A 3 -19.91 28.88 -4.73
C PRO A 3 -20.31 29.81 -3.58
N THR A 4 -21.24 29.35 -2.76
CA THR A 4 -21.44 29.90 -1.42
C THR A 4 -20.10 29.86 -0.70
N LEU A 5 -19.45 31.03 -0.59
CA LEU A 5 -18.29 31.25 0.26
C LEU A 5 -18.62 30.70 1.64
N ARG A 6 -18.04 29.55 1.98
CA ARG A 6 -18.00 29.05 3.36
C ARG A 6 -17.44 30.18 4.21
N ALA A 7 -18.14 30.55 5.28
CA ALA A 7 -17.58 31.41 6.30
C ALA A 7 -16.23 30.83 6.74
N PRO A 8 -15.17 31.65 6.89
CA PRO A 8 -13.87 31.15 7.31
C PRO A 8 -14.02 30.46 8.66
N SER A 9 -13.67 29.17 8.73
CA SER A 9 -13.72 28.37 9.96
C SER A 9 -12.57 28.69 10.93
N SER A 10 -11.60 29.49 10.47
CA SER A 10 -10.40 29.91 11.18
C SER A 10 -10.51 31.39 11.57
N HIS A 11 -10.31 31.68 12.85
CA HIS A 11 -10.18 33.05 13.38
C HIS A 11 -8.71 33.37 13.55
N VAL A 12 -8.29 34.59 13.20
CA VAL A 12 -6.92 35.08 13.34
C VAL A 12 -6.92 36.38 14.12
N VAL A 13 -5.89 36.60 14.95
CA VAL A 13 -5.62 37.88 15.61
C VAL A 13 -4.47 38.54 14.87
N VAL A 14 -4.71 39.73 14.32
CA VAL A 14 -3.69 40.49 13.59
C VAL A 14 -2.80 41.25 14.58
N ARG A 15 -1.49 41.01 14.54
CA ARG A 15 -0.52 41.67 15.42
C ARG A 15 -0.07 43.00 14.83
N ILE A 16 -0.16 44.07 15.62
CA ILE A 16 0.30 45.42 15.24
C ILE A 16 1.24 45.91 16.34
N ASP A 17 2.54 45.96 16.06
CA ASP A 17 3.55 46.44 17.00
C ASP A 17 3.86 47.93 16.76
N LEU A 18 3.61 48.75 17.78
CA LEU A 18 3.81 50.21 17.78
C LEU A 18 5.02 50.63 18.63
N ARG A 19 5.82 49.70 19.15
CA ARG A 19 7.05 50.02 19.89
C ARG A 19 8.09 50.66 18.96
N GLY A 20 8.87 51.62 19.47
CA GLY A 20 9.91 52.32 18.69
C GLY A 20 9.38 53.33 17.66
N ASP A 21 10.03 53.45 16.49
CA ASP A 21 9.78 54.46 15.44
C ASP A 21 8.58 54.12 14.51
N ALA A 22 7.58 53.43 15.08
CA ALA A 22 6.50 52.76 14.35
C ALA A 22 5.51 53.72 13.64
N GLN A 23 5.53 55.00 13.99
CA GLN A 23 4.74 56.03 13.29
C GLN A 23 5.10 56.08 11.79
N ALA A 24 6.39 55.92 11.45
CA ALA A 24 6.88 55.93 10.08
C ALA A 24 6.54 54.64 9.30
N ALA A 25 6.30 53.52 10.00
CA ALA A 25 5.94 52.24 9.40
C ALA A 25 4.46 52.18 9.01
N LEU A 26 3.57 52.71 9.86
CA LEU A 26 2.13 52.82 9.58
C LEU A 26 1.80 53.77 8.42
N ASP A 27 2.64 54.77 8.15
CA ASP A 27 2.47 55.69 7.03
C ASP A 27 2.78 55.07 5.65
N ARG A 28 3.44 53.89 5.60
CA ARG A 28 3.97 53.31 4.34
C ARG A 28 3.30 52.01 3.90
N VAL A 29 2.53 51.33 4.76
CA VAL A 29 2.00 49.98 4.47
C VAL A 29 0.47 49.98 4.47
N PRO A 30 -0.20 49.61 3.36
CA PRO A 30 -1.65 49.46 3.32
C PRO A 30 -2.13 48.26 4.16
N LEU A 31 -3.30 48.38 4.80
CA LEU A 31 -3.90 47.37 5.69
C LEU A 31 -3.99 45.98 5.06
N ASP A 32 -4.38 45.90 3.78
CA ASP A 32 -4.51 44.64 3.06
C ASP A 32 -3.18 43.88 3.00
N ARG A 33 -2.04 44.59 2.96
CA ARG A 33 -0.72 43.96 3.03
C ARG A 33 -0.40 43.45 4.42
N LEU A 34 -0.71 44.19 5.48
CA LEU A 34 -0.48 43.73 6.86
C LEU A 34 -1.30 42.47 7.16
N VAL A 35 -2.58 42.47 6.78
CA VAL A 35 -3.45 41.29 6.92
C VAL A 35 -2.96 40.14 6.04
N ALA A 36 -2.58 40.39 4.79
CA ALA A 36 -2.06 39.36 3.90
C ALA A 36 -0.69 38.81 4.33
N ASP A 37 0.18 39.63 4.93
CA ASP A 37 1.46 39.20 5.49
C ASP A 37 1.24 38.35 6.75
N GLU A 38 0.29 38.71 7.62
CA GLU A 38 -0.05 37.92 8.82
C GLU A 38 -0.77 36.61 8.46
N LEU A 39 -1.67 36.65 7.48
CA LEU A 39 -2.30 35.43 6.96
C LEU A 39 -1.24 34.50 6.34
N ARG A 40 -0.29 35.05 5.57
CA ARG A 40 0.83 34.27 5.01
C ARG A 40 1.78 33.74 6.08
N SER A 41 2.12 34.52 7.10
CA SER A 41 2.98 34.05 8.21
C SER A 41 2.32 32.90 8.97
N GLN A 42 0.99 32.89 9.06
CA GLN A 42 0.20 31.81 9.67
C GLN A 42 -0.21 30.70 8.67
N GLY A 43 0.22 30.78 7.41
CA GLY A 43 -0.06 29.79 6.36
C GLY A 43 -1.54 29.67 5.99
N LEU A 44 -2.31 30.75 6.11
CA LEU A 44 -3.73 30.82 5.82
C LEU A 44 -3.97 31.70 4.59
N ASP A 45 -4.82 31.24 3.67
CA ASP A 45 -5.24 32.05 2.51
C ASP A 45 -6.48 32.91 2.82
N VAL A 46 -7.35 32.42 3.71
CA VAL A 46 -8.60 33.09 4.13
C VAL A 46 -8.89 32.79 5.60
N ALA A 47 -9.10 33.84 6.42
CA ALA A 47 -9.53 33.72 7.81
C ALA A 47 -10.34 34.95 8.26
N ASP A 48 -11.06 34.84 9.37
CA ASP A 48 -11.68 35.99 10.03
C ASP A 48 -10.59 36.83 10.73
N SER A 49 -10.28 37.99 10.15
CA SER A 49 -9.26 38.95 10.62
C SER A 49 -9.84 40.10 11.44
N SER A 50 -11.05 39.94 12.01
CA SER A 50 -11.73 41.03 12.74
C SER A 50 -11.12 41.41 14.10
N ARG A 51 -10.05 40.73 14.52
CA ARG A 51 -9.38 40.90 15.82
C ARG A 51 -8.00 41.51 15.63
N ALA A 52 -7.65 42.51 16.43
CA ALA A 52 -6.32 43.11 16.44
C ALA A 52 -5.72 43.15 17.85
N LEU A 53 -4.47 42.72 17.98
CA LEU A 53 -3.62 42.90 19.15
C LEU A 53 -2.63 44.03 18.85
N VAL A 54 -2.76 45.14 19.56
CA VAL A 54 -1.93 46.34 19.39
C VAL A 54 -0.94 46.42 20.54
N ILE A 55 0.35 46.36 20.24
CA ILE A 55 1.45 46.33 21.22
C ILE A 55 2.11 47.70 21.25
N GLY A 56 2.44 48.22 22.44
CA GLY A 56 3.26 49.43 22.53
C GLY A 56 3.77 49.72 23.93
N ASP A 57 4.40 50.88 24.09
CA ASP A 57 5.03 51.29 25.34
C ASP A 57 4.16 52.29 26.11
N ALA A 58 3.93 52.02 27.40
CA ALA A 58 3.11 52.87 28.27
C ALA A 58 3.68 54.30 28.36
N GLY A 59 5.01 54.43 28.51
CA GLY A 59 5.71 55.72 28.60
C GLY A 59 5.68 56.54 27.30
N GLY A 60 5.67 55.88 26.14
CA GLY A 60 5.66 56.51 24.81
C GLY A 60 4.26 56.85 24.30
N LEU A 61 3.19 56.41 24.99
CA LEU A 61 1.82 56.56 24.53
C LEU A 61 1.40 58.01 24.16
N PRO A 62 1.79 59.08 24.90
CA PRO A 62 1.40 60.44 24.55
C PRO A 62 1.89 60.89 23.17
N GLU A 63 3.08 60.43 22.77
CA GLU A 63 3.71 60.74 21.48
C GLU A 63 3.11 59.88 20.36
N GLN A 64 2.68 58.66 20.69
CA GLN A 64 2.15 57.68 19.75
C GLN A 64 0.62 57.68 19.62
N ILE A 65 -0.13 58.49 20.39
CA ILE A 65 -1.60 58.40 20.46
C ILE A 65 -2.30 58.53 19.09
N ALA A 66 -1.69 59.26 18.16
CA ALA A 66 -2.19 59.38 16.78
C ALA A 66 -2.14 58.04 16.02
N ALA A 67 -1.11 57.22 16.22
CA ALA A 67 -1.04 55.87 15.64
C ALA A 67 -2.15 54.96 16.19
N TYR A 68 -2.38 54.97 17.52
CA TYR A 68 -3.46 54.20 18.14
C TYR A 68 -4.85 54.61 17.60
N GLN A 69 -5.09 55.92 17.45
CA GLN A 69 -6.34 56.42 16.86
C GLN A 69 -6.50 56.01 15.39
N ARG A 70 -5.41 55.98 14.62
CA ARG A 70 -5.43 55.54 13.22
C ARG A 70 -5.74 54.04 13.12
N VAL A 71 -5.08 53.19 13.91
CA VAL A 71 -5.37 51.74 13.95
C VAL A 71 -6.83 51.50 14.31
N ARG A 72 -7.38 52.25 15.27
CA ARG A 72 -8.80 52.18 15.63
C ARG A 72 -9.73 52.61 14.50
N ALA A 73 -9.33 53.57 13.67
CA ALA A 73 -10.11 54.05 12.55
C ALA A 73 -10.02 53.11 11.32
N MET A 74 -9.19 52.06 11.35
CA MET A 74 -9.06 51.13 10.23
C MET A 74 -10.32 50.26 10.09
N PRO A 75 -10.93 50.18 8.90
CA PRO A 75 -12.06 49.30 8.66
C PRO A 75 -11.60 47.83 8.70
N GLY A 76 -12.39 46.96 9.33
CA GLY A 76 -12.12 45.51 9.38
C GLY A 76 -11.86 44.96 10.78
N PHE A 77 -11.39 45.79 11.72
CA PHE A 77 -11.20 45.37 13.13
C PHE A 77 -12.39 45.77 14.00
N ASN A 78 -13.13 44.78 14.50
CA ASN A 78 -14.26 45.00 15.40
C ASN A 78 -13.89 44.78 16.87
N ARG A 79 -12.77 44.09 17.14
CA ARG A 79 -12.29 43.76 18.48
C ARG A 79 -10.81 44.10 18.63
N MET A 80 -10.44 44.93 19.60
CA MET A 80 -9.07 45.42 19.80
C MET A 80 -8.58 45.21 21.24
N LEU A 81 -7.42 44.59 21.39
CA LEU A 81 -6.73 44.48 22.67
C LEU A 81 -5.43 45.29 22.62
N PHE A 82 -5.26 46.24 23.54
CA PHE A 82 -4.04 47.03 23.67
C PHE A 82 -3.16 46.44 24.77
N LEU A 83 -1.95 46.01 24.42
CA LEU A 83 -0.94 45.54 25.37
C LEU A 83 0.13 46.61 25.54
N LEU A 84 0.18 47.21 26.73
CA LEU A 84 1.13 48.29 27.05
C LEU A 84 2.23 47.77 27.97
N PHE A 85 3.48 47.91 27.54
CA PHE A 85 4.67 47.53 28.30
C PHE A 85 5.34 48.72 28.99
N GLY A 86 5.98 48.45 30.12
CA GLY A 86 6.88 49.39 30.79
C GLY A 86 6.21 50.41 31.71
N GLU A 87 7.01 51.37 32.16
CA GLU A 87 6.60 52.32 33.19
C GLU A 87 5.59 53.35 32.65
N PRO A 88 4.54 53.67 33.44
CA PRO A 88 3.59 54.70 33.07
C PRO A 88 4.28 56.07 33.08
N PRO A 89 3.91 56.99 32.18
CA PRO A 89 4.55 58.30 32.05
C PRO A 89 4.21 59.28 33.19
N GLY A 90 3.22 58.95 34.03
CA GLY A 90 2.64 59.84 35.04
C GLY A 90 1.78 60.96 34.45
N ASP A 91 0.98 61.64 35.28
CA ASP A 91 0.28 62.85 34.84
C ASP A 91 1.24 64.05 34.85
N ARG A 92 1.75 64.42 33.67
CA ARG A 92 2.57 65.62 33.47
C ARG A 92 1.74 66.89 33.22
N HIS A 93 0.42 66.77 33.06
CA HIS A 93 -0.48 67.87 32.68
C HIS A 93 -1.48 68.25 33.78
N GLY A 94 -1.56 67.46 34.86
CA GLY A 94 -2.28 67.79 36.10
C GLY A 94 -1.54 68.85 36.93
N THR A 95 -2.29 69.54 37.80
CA THR A 95 -1.74 70.53 38.76
C THR A 95 -0.91 69.90 39.87
N ASP A 96 -0.93 68.58 40.00
CA ASP A 96 -0.11 67.76 40.89
C ASP A 96 0.55 66.66 40.05
N HIS A 97 1.88 66.55 40.08
CA HIS A 97 2.59 65.53 39.32
C HIS A 97 2.42 64.18 40.02
N ASP A 98 1.41 63.41 39.61
CA ASP A 98 1.24 62.04 40.08
C ASP A 98 1.97 61.07 39.14
N PRO A 99 3.10 60.47 39.57
CA PRO A 99 3.85 59.52 38.75
C PRO A 99 3.13 58.17 38.58
N TRP A 100 1.97 57.95 39.22
CA TRP A 100 1.27 56.67 39.26
C TRP A 100 -0.03 56.62 38.45
N VAL A 101 -0.05 57.31 37.31
CA VAL A 101 -1.19 57.32 36.38
C VAL A 101 -0.82 56.65 35.06
N LEU A 102 -1.50 55.54 34.75
CA LEU A 102 -1.43 54.89 33.43
C LEU A 102 -2.27 55.67 32.42
N LEU A 103 -1.62 56.15 31.36
CA LEU A 103 -2.33 56.70 30.21
C LEU A 103 -2.75 55.55 29.29
N HIS A 104 -3.95 55.63 28.73
CA HIS A 104 -4.48 54.62 27.80
C HIS A 104 -5.21 55.25 26.60
N PRO A 105 -5.29 54.56 25.44
CA PRO A 105 -6.01 55.09 24.28
C PRO A 105 -7.51 55.22 24.55
N PRO A 106 -8.24 56.11 23.84
CA PRO A 106 -9.68 56.24 24.00
C PRO A 106 -10.39 54.94 23.60
N LEU A 107 -11.14 54.36 24.54
CA LEU A 107 -11.85 53.08 24.36
C LEU A 107 -13.31 53.32 23.93
N PRO A 108 -13.90 52.44 23.12
CA PRO A 108 -15.31 52.49 22.76
C PRO A 108 -16.20 52.22 23.98
N THR A 109 -17.44 52.69 23.92
CA THR A 109 -18.45 52.46 24.97
C THR A 109 -19.05 51.06 24.93
N GLU A 110 -18.89 50.34 23.81
CA GLU A 110 -19.37 48.97 23.66
C GLU A 110 -18.52 48.00 24.50
N PRO A 111 -19.11 47.29 25.48
CA PRO A 111 -18.38 46.34 26.31
C PRO A 111 -17.75 45.23 25.49
N GLY A 112 -16.45 44.96 25.70
CA GLY A 112 -15.74 43.88 25.01
C GLY A 112 -15.40 44.14 23.53
N ALA A 113 -15.57 45.39 23.05
CA ALA A 113 -15.08 45.83 21.74
C ALA A 113 -13.61 46.29 21.81
N ALA A 114 -13.18 46.94 22.89
CA ALA A 114 -11.76 47.14 23.15
C ALA A 114 -11.41 47.13 24.65
N GLY A 115 -10.16 46.79 24.96
CA GLY A 115 -9.64 46.78 26.32
C GLY A 115 -8.13 46.95 26.36
N VAL A 116 -7.60 47.29 27.53
CA VAL A 116 -6.18 47.58 27.75
C VAL A 116 -5.66 46.66 28.84
N VAL A 117 -4.54 46.02 28.55
CA VAL A 117 -3.78 45.20 29.49
C VAL A 117 -2.41 45.84 29.65
N TRP A 118 -2.03 46.07 30.90
CA TRP A 118 -0.76 46.71 31.23
C TRP A 118 0.19 45.73 31.93
N ALA A 119 1.41 45.66 31.40
CA ALA A 119 2.54 44.92 31.94
C ALA A 119 3.67 45.90 32.26
N GLY A 120 3.67 46.45 33.47
CA GLY A 120 4.65 47.44 33.92
C GLY A 120 6.07 46.91 34.04
N SER A 121 6.24 45.61 34.29
CA SER A 121 7.54 44.93 34.25
C SER A 121 7.36 43.44 33.92
N ILE A 122 8.10 42.95 32.92
CA ILE A 122 8.08 41.53 32.52
C ILE A 122 8.71 40.60 33.58
N ARG A 123 9.58 41.14 34.45
CA ARG A 123 10.16 40.42 35.60
C ARG A 123 9.05 39.97 36.56
N GLY A 124 8.08 40.85 36.74
CA GLY A 124 6.96 40.70 37.67
C GLY A 124 7.38 40.46 39.12
N ILE A 125 6.38 40.29 39.97
CA ILE A 125 6.56 39.98 41.40
C ILE A 125 5.49 38.98 41.85
N GLY A 126 5.84 38.09 42.78
CA GLY A 126 4.87 37.28 43.50
C GLY A 126 4.00 38.15 44.39
N TRP A 127 2.72 38.30 44.04
CA TRP A 127 1.78 39.15 44.79
C TRP A 127 0.37 38.56 44.86
N ARG A 128 -0.23 38.67 46.05
CA ARG A 128 -1.59 38.24 46.35
C ARG A 128 -2.47 39.46 46.72
N PRO A 129 -3.63 39.65 46.05
CA PRO A 129 -4.63 40.63 46.47
C PRO A 129 -4.98 40.48 47.97
N GLY A 130 -5.18 41.58 48.67
CA GLY A 130 -5.50 41.60 50.10
C GLY A 130 -4.33 41.44 51.07
N ARG A 131 -3.12 41.09 50.59
CA ARG A 131 -1.91 41.02 51.43
C ARG A 131 -0.89 42.09 51.08
N SER A 132 -0.24 42.61 52.12
CA SER A 132 0.83 43.62 52.01
C SER A 132 2.19 43.02 51.60
N ASP A 133 2.36 41.72 51.78
CA ASP A 133 3.65 41.04 51.64
C ASP A 133 3.89 40.62 50.19
N VAL A 134 5.06 40.99 49.66
CA VAL A 134 5.54 40.54 48.35
C VAL A 134 6.27 39.22 48.58
N LEU A 135 5.81 38.16 47.92
CA LEU A 135 6.48 36.87 47.91
C LEU A 135 7.65 37.00 46.94
N THR A 136 8.89 36.90 47.42
CA THR A 136 10.15 37.09 46.68
C THR A 136 10.38 36.03 45.60
N HIS A 137 9.54 36.03 44.58
CA HIS A 137 9.74 35.34 43.31
C HIS A 137 9.70 36.39 42.20
N THR A 138 10.85 37.00 41.93
CA THR A 138 11.09 37.79 40.72
C THR A 138 11.56 36.83 39.61
N GLY A 139 11.12 37.05 38.37
CA GLY A 139 11.69 36.34 37.22
C GLY A 139 13.19 36.62 37.05
N ASP A 140 13.86 35.78 36.26
CA ASP A 140 15.28 35.92 35.95
C ASP A 140 15.59 37.29 35.30
N GLU A 141 16.79 37.84 35.55
CA GLU A 141 17.08 39.25 35.25
C GLU A 141 17.07 39.58 33.75
N ASP A 142 17.23 38.57 32.89
CA ASP A 142 17.35 38.62 31.43
C ASP A 142 16.48 37.54 30.72
N ASP A 143 15.17 37.45 31.02
CA ASP A 143 14.26 36.55 30.28
C ASP A 143 13.38 37.30 29.25
N PRO A 144 13.91 37.63 28.05
CA PRO A 144 13.12 38.22 26.96
C PRO A 144 12.06 37.25 26.41
N LEU A 145 12.18 35.93 26.64
CA LEU A 145 11.18 34.96 26.18
C LEU A 145 9.82 35.14 26.86
N ALA A 146 9.76 35.75 28.06
CA ALA A 146 8.50 35.98 28.77
C ALA A 146 7.58 37.00 28.07
N ALA A 147 8.14 38.00 27.39
CA ALA A 147 7.36 39.00 26.66
C ALA A 147 6.80 38.42 25.35
N ASP A 148 7.63 37.69 24.60
CA ASP A 148 7.24 37.06 23.34
C ASP A 148 6.20 35.96 23.58
N ALA A 149 6.40 35.12 24.60
CA ALA A 149 5.42 34.10 24.97
C ALA A 149 4.07 34.71 25.41
N LEU A 150 4.09 35.86 26.09
CA LEU A 150 2.87 36.59 26.42
C LEU A 150 2.15 37.12 25.17
N ILE A 151 2.89 37.73 24.25
CA ILE A 151 2.34 38.23 22.99
C ILE A 151 1.73 37.07 22.19
N GLU A 152 2.42 35.94 22.12
CA GLU A 152 1.95 34.75 21.41
C GLU A 152 0.67 34.18 22.04
N VAL A 153 0.62 34.04 23.36
CA VAL A 153 -0.57 33.59 24.10
C VAL A 153 -1.76 34.52 23.86
N LEU A 154 -1.55 35.84 23.85
CA LEU A 154 -2.61 36.81 23.56
C LEU A 154 -3.01 36.87 22.08
N THR A 155 -2.19 36.33 21.17
CA THR A 155 -2.51 36.18 19.75
C THR A 155 -3.41 34.96 19.50
N LEU A 156 -3.50 34.02 20.46
CA LEU A 156 -4.43 32.89 20.38
C LEU A 156 -5.89 33.39 20.45
N PRO A 157 -6.74 33.15 19.43
CA PRO A 157 -8.09 33.73 19.38
C PRO A 157 -8.96 33.41 20.60
N ALA A 158 -8.86 32.19 21.15
CA ALA A 158 -9.61 31.76 22.32
C ALA A 158 -9.18 32.51 23.60
N VAL A 159 -7.89 32.83 23.75
CA VAL A 159 -7.37 33.60 24.88
C VAL A 159 -7.70 35.08 24.68
N PHE A 160 -7.51 35.61 23.48
CA PHE A 160 -7.87 36.98 23.11
C PHE A 160 -9.34 37.27 23.44
N ASP A 161 -10.25 36.42 22.96
CA ASP A 161 -11.69 36.59 23.16
C ASP A 161 -12.07 36.47 24.64
N ALA A 162 -11.39 35.59 25.40
CA ALA A 162 -11.60 35.44 26.83
C ALA A 162 -11.10 36.65 27.64
N VAL A 163 -9.91 37.16 27.34
CA VAL A 163 -9.34 38.37 27.98
C VAL A 163 -10.24 39.57 27.72
N LEU A 164 -10.63 39.79 26.46
CA LEU A 164 -11.48 40.92 26.10
C LEU A 164 -12.88 40.80 26.71
N GLY A 165 -13.40 39.57 26.82
CA GLY A 165 -14.65 39.27 27.53
C GLY A 165 -14.58 39.60 29.03
N GLN A 166 -13.46 39.32 29.71
CA GLN A 166 -13.26 39.69 31.11
C GLN A 166 -13.09 41.21 31.28
N LEU A 167 -12.29 41.86 30.44
CA LEU A 167 -12.12 43.32 30.50
C LEU A 167 -13.43 44.08 30.30
N GLY A 168 -14.33 43.57 29.45
CA GLY A 168 -15.67 44.15 29.25
C GLY A 168 -16.57 44.12 30.48
N ARG A 169 -16.22 43.36 31.53
CA ARG A 169 -16.95 43.33 32.82
C ARG A 169 -16.47 44.41 33.79
N LEU A 170 -15.30 44.99 33.54
CA LEU A 170 -14.75 46.03 34.40
C LEU A 170 -15.42 47.38 34.10
N PRO A 171 -15.68 48.20 35.13
CA PRO A 171 -16.21 49.56 34.92
C PRO A 171 -15.33 50.41 34.00
N MET A 172 -14.02 50.18 34.05
CA MET A 172 -13.05 50.67 33.08
C MET A 172 -12.30 49.45 32.53
N PRO A 173 -12.29 49.21 31.21
CA PRO A 173 -11.69 48.01 30.61
C PRO A 173 -10.15 48.12 30.53
N VAL A 174 -9.52 48.41 31.67
CA VAL A 174 -8.08 48.55 31.85
C VAL A 174 -7.66 47.75 33.08
N ALA A 175 -6.73 46.82 32.91
CA ALA A 175 -6.25 45.96 33.99
C ALA A 175 -4.72 45.76 33.95
N GLY A 176 -4.11 45.60 35.12
CA GLY A 176 -2.75 45.11 35.25
C GLY A 176 -2.68 43.60 35.13
N LEU A 177 -1.68 43.09 34.41
CA LEU A 177 -1.57 41.67 34.08
C LEU A 177 -0.76 40.88 35.11
N GLY A 178 -1.29 39.74 35.54
CA GLY A 178 -0.55 38.67 36.19
C GLY A 178 -0.49 37.44 35.30
N LEU A 179 0.64 36.73 35.32
CA LEU A 179 0.93 35.61 34.43
C LEU A 179 1.46 34.42 35.22
N ARG A 180 0.84 33.26 35.01
CA ARG A 180 1.46 31.95 35.20
C ARG A 180 1.34 31.21 33.87
N LEU A 181 2.48 30.96 33.24
CA LEU A 181 2.53 30.29 31.96
C LEU A 181 3.44 29.08 32.10
N ILE A 182 2.99 27.95 31.59
CA ILE A 182 3.90 26.88 31.23
C ILE A 182 3.94 26.78 29.71
N VAL A 183 5.14 27.04 29.17
CA VAL A 183 5.47 26.81 27.78
C VAL A 183 6.07 25.42 27.72
N HIS A 184 5.40 24.52 27.01
CA HIS A 184 5.91 23.18 26.76
C HIS A 184 6.06 23.03 25.27
N ASP A 185 7.30 23.10 24.81
CA ASP A 185 7.64 22.94 23.42
C ASP A 185 8.64 21.80 23.32
N VAL A 186 8.40 20.87 22.39
CA VAL A 186 9.46 19.94 22.01
C VAL A 186 10.45 20.78 21.21
N PRO A 187 11.74 20.83 21.58
CA PRO A 187 12.71 21.66 20.87
C PRO A 187 12.60 21.39 19.37
N ASP A 188 12.46 22.44 18.55
CA ASP A 188 12.29 22.30 17.10
C ASP A 188 13.43 21.47 16.46
N SER A 189 14.62 21.48 17.08
CA SER A 189 15.74 20.62 16.70
C SER A 189 15.47 19.12 16.86
N ASP A 190 14.71 18.72 17.88
CA ASP A 190 14.34 17.34 18.15
C ASP A 190 13.19 16.90 17.27
N VAL A 191 12.23 17.79 17.00
CA VAL A 191 11.18 17.58 15.99
C VAL A 191 11.79 17.39 14.61
N ARG A 192 12.70 18.28 14.19
CA ARG A 192 13.43 18.16 12.91
C ARG A 192 14.22 16.86 12.85
N ARG A 193 14.93 16.47 13.92
CA ARG A 193 15.70 15.21 13.97
C ARG A 193 14.77 13.98 13.88
N ALA A 194 13.68 13.97 14.64
CA ALA A 194 12.74 12.86 14.63
C ALA A 194 11.98 12.77 13.30
N LEU A 195 11.63 13.91 12.68
CA LEU A 195 11.03 13.98 11.35
C LEU A 195 11.98 13.47 10.28
N TRP A 196 13.25 13.86 10.35
CA TRP A 196 14.32 13.35 9.49
C TRP A 196 14.42 11.82 9.59
N GLN A 197 14.55 11.29 10.80
CA GLN A 197 14.68 9.84 11.04
C GLN A 197 13.41 9.09 10.60
N ALA A 198 12.23 9.63 10.88
CA ALA A 198 10.97 9.05 10.43
C ALA A 198 10.87 9.03 8.90
N GLY A 199 11.34 10.09 8.23
CA GLY A 199 11.39 10.18 6.77
C GLY A 199 12.31 9.16 6.14
N LEU A 200 13.55 9.03 6.63
CA LEU A 200 14.50 8.03 6.15
C LEU A 200 14.04 6.59 6.41
N GLN A 201 13.41 6.35 7.55
CA GLN A 201 12.82 5.06 7.86
C GLN A 201 11.66 4.72 6.92
N LEU A 202 10.76 5.67 6.66
CA LEU A 202 9.61 5.45 5.79
C LEU A 202 10.04 5.33 4.32
N SER A 203 10.99 6.13 3.84
CA SER A 203 11.52 5.98 2.48
C SER A 203 12.24 4.63 2.29
N GLY A 204 12.86 4.14 3.38
CA GLY A 204 13.69 2.93 3.40
C GLY A 204 15.18 3.20 3.20
N ALA A 205 15.60 4.47 3.20
CA ALA A 205 16.99 4.89 3.05
C ALA A 205 17.87 4.50 4.25
N ASP A 206 17.29 4.36 5.45
CA ASP A 206 18.04 4.00 6.67
C ASP A 206 18.56 2.55 6.68
N GLY A 207 18.13 1.67 5.76
CA GLY A 207 18.58 0.27 5.64
C GLY A 207 18.31 -0.65 6.86
N SER A 208 17.80 -0.06 7.95
CA SER A 208 17.68 -0.65 9.29
C SER A 208 16.43 -1.51 9.49
N PHE A 209 15.56 -1.61 8.47
CA PHE A 209 14.36 -2.44 8.50
C PHE A 209 14.59 -3.87 7.96
N SER A 210 15.83 -4.23 7.64
CA SER A 210 16.24 -5.57 7.20
C SER A 210 16.37 -6.57 8.37
N ASP A 211 15.37 -6.64 9.24
CA ASP A 211 15.28 -7.71 10.25
C ASP A 211 14.31 -8.79 9.72
N GLU A 212 14.85 -9.99 9.46
CA GLU A 212 14.23 -11.19 8.85
C GLU A 212 12.95 -11.69 9.58
N ARG A 213 12.52 -11.01 10.65
CA ARG A 213 11.34 -11.35 11.47
C ARG A 213 10.00 -10.90 10.90
N ASN A 214 9.96 -9.91 10.00
CA ASN A 214 8.72 -9.40 9.41
C ASN A 214 8.56 -9.67 7.91
N SER A 215 9.47 -10.42 7.28
CA SER A 215 9.38 -10.88 5.87
C SER A 215 8.27 -11.92 5.62
N ARG A 216 7.29 -12.07 6.53
CA ARG A 216 6.12 -12.92 6.29
C ARG A 216 5.07 -12.13 5.53
N GLU A 217 4.97 -12.49 4.25
CA GLU A 217 3.90 -12.22 3.28
C GLU A 217 2.82 -11.24 3.76
N PRO A 218 2.79 -10.03 3.20
CA PRO A 218 1.62 -9.19 3.31
C PRO A 218 0.49 -9.88 2.52
N VAL A 219 -0.41 -10.53 3.25
CA VAL A 219 -1.65 -11.06 2.68
C VAL A 219 -2.76 -10.14 3.18
N ALA A 220 -3.30 -9.29 2.30
CA ALA A 220 -4.58 -8.64 2.54
C ALA A 220 -5.60 -9.68 3.02
N THR A 221 -5.98 -9.61 4.29
CA THR A 221 -7.04 -10.44 4.84
C THR A 221 -8.38 -9.93 4.31
N GLY A 222 -9.17 -10.81 3.69
CA GLY A 222 -10.50 -10.49 3.18
C GLY A 222 -10.63 -10.55 1.66
N GLN A 223 -11.50 -9.70 1.10
CA GLN A 223 -11.96 -9.81 -0.29
C GLN A 223 -10.91 -9.39 -1.33
N GLY A 224 -9.94 -8.54 -0.94
CA GLY A 224 -8.80 -8.13 -1.78
C GLY A 224 -7.78 -9.25 -1.98
N GLY A 225 -7.42 -9.98 -0.92
CA GLY A 225 -6.51 -11.13 -1.02
C GLY A 225 -7.03 -12.22 -1.96
N ALA A 226 -8.34 -12.50 -1.92
CA ALA A 226 -8.97 -13.48 -2.82
C ALA A 226 -8.87 -13.09 -4.32
N VAL A 227 -8.81 -11.79 -4.65
CA VAL A 227 -8.62 -11.31 -6.04
C VAL A 227 -7.18 -11.54 -6.47
N LEU A 228 -6.20 -11.20 -5.61
CA LEU A 228 -4.78 -11.40 -5.89
C LEU A 228 -4.42 -12.89 -6.00
N GLU A 229 -4.96 -13.73 -5.12
CA GLU A 229 -4.80 -15.20 -5.19
C GLU A 229 -5.32 -15.79 -6.50
N LEU A 230 -6.45 -15.27 -7.01
CA LEU A 230 -7.02 -15.72 -8.27
C LEU A 230 -6.17 -15.28 -9.47
N LEU A 231 -5.56 -14.08 -9.41
CA LEU A 231 -4.62 -13.60 -10.44
C LEU A 231 -3.29 -14.35 -10.43
N ILE A 232 -2.76 -14.69 -9.25
CA ILE A 232 -1.54 -15.50 -9.09
C ILE A 232 -1.79 -16.96 -9.52
N GLY A 233 -3.05 -17.41 -9.53
CA GLY A 233 -3.43 -18.78 -9.88
C GLY A 233 -3.35 -19.77 -8.72
N THR A 234 -3.24 -19.28 -7.47
CA THR A 234 -3.37 -20.12 -6.26
C THR A 234 -4.82 -20.53 -6.01
N ARG A 235 -5.78 -19.79 -6.59
CA ARG A 235 -7.22 -20.07 -6.53
C ARG A 235 -7.81 -20.23 -7.93
N ALA A 236 -8.64 -21.25 -8.11
CA ALA A 236 -9.33 -21.51 -9.38
C ALA A 236 -10.57 -20.62 -9.58
N VAL A 237 -10.91 -20.34 -10.84
CA VAL A 237 -12.14 -19.65 -11.24
C VAL A 237 -13.33 -20.61 -11.05
N GLU A 238 -14.22 -20.29 -10.12
CA GLU A 238 -15.24 -21.22 -9.60
C GLU A 238 -16.43 -21.47 -10.56
N LYS A 239 -16.55 -20.74 -11.68
CA LYS A 239 -17.79 -20.72 -12.50
C LYS A 239 -17.63 -20.73 -14.03
N ILE A 240 -16.41 -20.68 -14.55
CA ILE A 240 -16.18 -20.66 -16.01
C ILE A 240 -15.49 -21.95 -16.40
N THR A 241 -16.11 -22.68 -17.31
CA THR A 241 -15.61 -23.95 -17.84
C THR A 241 -15.04 -23.79 -19.24
N PHE A 242 -14.32 -24.79 -19.71
CA PHE A 242 -13.78 -24.80 -21.07
C PHE A 242 -14.88 -24.71 -22.14
N ASP A 243 -16.04 -25.34 -21.89
CA ASP A 243 -17.18 -25.34 -22.81
C ASP A 243 -17.86 -23.97 -22.91
N ASP A 244 -17.69 -23.11 -21.90
CA ASP A 244 -18.17 -21.72 -21.95
C ASP A 244 -17.30 -20.85 -22.87
N CYS A 245 -16.03 -21.23 -23.05
CA CYS A 245 -15.08 -20.49 -23.87
C CYS A 245 -14.99 -21.00 -25.32
N VAL A 246 -15.03 -22.32 -25.52
CA VAL A 246 -14.91 -22.94 -26.85
C VAL A 246 -16.26 -23.47 -27.30
N LYS A 247 -16.86 -22.82 -28.30
CA LYS A 247 -18.21 -23.19 -28.76
C LYS A 247 -18.23 -24.61 -29.36
N PRO A 248 -19.38 -25.32 -29.29
CA PRO A 248 -19.53 -26.65 -29.87
C PRO A 248 -19.25 -26.76 -31.37
N HIS A 249 -19.40 -25.66 -32.13
CA HIS A 249 -19.18 -25.63 -33.58
C HIS A 249 -17.88 -24.96 -33.98
N SER A 250 -16.96 -24.77 -33.02
CA SER A 250 -15.68 -24.13 -33.29
C SER A 250 -14.81 -24.95 -34.23
N ARG A 251 -13.98 -24.26 -35.02
CA ARG A 251 -13.04 -24.91 -35.95
C ARG A 251 -12.09 -25.86 -35.22
N LEU A 252 -11.64 -25.50 -34.01
CA LEU A 252 -10.78 -26.35 -33.18
C LEU A 252 -11.50 -27.61 -32.71
N ARG A 253 -12.77 -27.52 -32.30
CA ARG A 253 -13.57 -28.69 -31.93
C ARG A 253 -13.87 -29.58 -33.14
N GLY A 254 -14.12 -29.00 -34.31
CA GLY A 254 -14.27 -29.76 -35.55
C GLY A 254 -13.00 -30.56 -35.90
N LEU A 255 -11.82 -29.96 -35.77
CA LEU A 255 -10.55 -30.67 -35.97
C LEU A 255 -10.29 -31.76 -34.90
N ASP A 256 -10.69 -31.52 -33.65
CA ASP A 256 -10.63 -32.54 -32.58
C ASP A 256 -11.55 -33.73 -32.88
N GLU A 257 -12.78 -33.46 -33.31
CA GLU A 257 -13.77 -34.46 -33.71
C GLU A 257 -13.30 -35.26 -34.94
N ASP A 258 -12.72 -34.58 -35.95
CA ASP A 258 -12.11 -35.22 -37.12
C ASP A 258 -10.95 -36.16 -36.71
N CYS A 259 -10.10 -35.73 -35.77
CA CYS A 259 -9.02 -36.57 -35.22
C CYS A 259 -9.57 -37.79 -34.49
N ALA A 260 -10.56 -37.58 -33.62
CA ALA A 260 -11.19 -38.67 -32.86
C ALA A 260 -11.89 -39.67 -33.79
N ALA A 261 -12.58 -39.19 -34.82
CA ALA A 261 -13.21 -40.01 -35.84
C ALA A 261 -12.18 -40.81 -36.64
N ALA A 262 -11.09 -40.17 -37.08
CA ALA A 262 -10.02 -40.85 -37.82
C ALA A 262 -9.31 -41.92 -36.97
N LEU A 263 -9.06 -41.67 -35.67
CA LEU A 263 -8.51 -42.67 -34.76
C LEU A 263 -9.50 -43.81 -34.49
N ALA A 264 -10.79 -43.53 -34.36
CA ALA A 264 -11.83 -44.55 -34.22
C ALA A 264 -11.94 -45.44 -35.48
N GLU A 265 -11.80 -44.87 -36.67
CA GLU A 265 -11.73 -45.61 -37.93
C GLU A 265 -10.52 -46.56 -37.97
N VAL A 266 -9.35 -46.12 -37.49
CA VAL A 266 -8.14 -46.95 -37.39
C VAL A 266 -8.35 -48.11 -36.40
N GLU A 267 -8.91 -47.83 -35.23
CA GLU A 267 -9.25 -48.82 -34.20
C GLU A 267 -10.21 -49.88 -34.77
N TYR A 268 -11.25 -49.42 -35.48
CA TYR A 268 -12.22 -50.27 -36.15
C TYR A 268 -11.55 -51.14 -37.22
N ALA A 269 -10.72 -50.54 -38.09
CA ALA A 269 -10.00 -51.26 -39.15
C ALA A 269 -9.02 -52.29 -38.57
N ALA A 270 -8.30 -51.96 -37.49
CA ALA A 270 -7.41 -52.88 -36.77
C ALA A 270 -8.17 -54.04 -36.12
N THR A 271 -9.37 -53.77 -35.57
CA THR A 271 -10.24 -54.78 -34.97
C THR A 271 -10.82 -55.72 -36.02
N GLN A 272 -11.22 -55.18 -37.18
CA GLN A 272 -11.66 -55.99 -38.32
C GLN A 272 -10.51 -56.88 -38.82
N LEU A 273 -9.30 -56.33 -38.99
CA LEU A 273 -8.10 -57.09 -39.37
C LEU A 273 -7.84 -58.29 -38.46
N ARG A 274 -8.08 -58.17 -37.15
CA ARG A 274 -7.88 -59.27 -36.18
C ARG A 274 -8.88 -60.43 -36.36
N ARG A 275 -10.04 -60.23 -37.00
CA ARG A 275 -11.08 -61.26 -37.13
C ARG A 275 -10.60 -62.43 -38.00
N PRO A 276 -10.90 -63.70 -37.66
CA PRO A 276 -10.41 -64.85 -38.42
C PRO A 276 -10.91 -64.87 -39.88
N ALA A 277 -12.10 -64.30 -40.13
CA ALA A 277 -12.67 -64.21 -41.47
C ALA A 277 -11.84 -63.34 -42.43
N THR A 278 -11.05 -62.37 -41.94
CA THR A 278 -10.25 -61.51 -42.83
C THR A 278 -9.07 -62.24 -43.45
N LEU A 279 -8.55 -63.28 -42.80
CA LEU A 279 -7.49 -64.13 -43.35
C LEU A 279 -7.98 -64.98 -44.54
N PHE A 280 -9.25 -65.41 -44.54
CA PHE A 280 -9.82 -66.32 -45.55
C PHE A 280 -10.70 -65.63 -46.59
N PHE A 281 -11.48 -64.61 -46.20
CA PHE A 281 -12.45 -63.93 -47.06
C PHE A 281 -12.35 -62.40 -47.13
N GLY A 282 -11.50 -61.77 -46.31
CA GLY A 282 -11.34 -60.30 -46.28
C GLY A 282 -10.62 -59.67 -47.47
N THR A 283 -10.84 -58.36 -47.66
CA THR A 283 -10.11 -57.47 -48.55
C THR A 283 -8.66 -57.26 -48.07
N ARG A 284 -7.78 -56.77 -48.95
CA ARG A 284 -6.38 -56.40 -48.58
C ARG A 284 -6.37 -55.44 -47.38
N GLY A 285 -5.30 -55.45 -46.59
CA GLY A 285 -5.10 -54.52 -45.45
C GLY A 285 -4.96 -53.03 -45.81
N THR A 286 -5.23 -52.66 -47.07
CA THR A 286 -5.20 -51.29 -47.58
C THR A 286 -6.11 -50.29 -46.84
N PRO A 287 -7.35 -50.62 -46.38
CA PRO A 287 -8.18 -49.64 -45.69
C PRO A 287 -7.63 -49.27 -44.32
N ALA A 288 -6.99 -50.22 -43.62
CA ALA A 288 -6.36 -49.92 -42.32
C ALA A 288 -5.13 -49.03 -42.46
N VAL A 289 -4.36 -49.23 -43.54
CA VAL A 289 -3.22 -48.37 -43.88
C VAL A 289 -3.71 -46.98 -44.28
N ALA A 290 -4.76 -46.89 -45.11
CA ALA A 290 -5.37 -45.63 -45.49
C ALA A 290 -5.88 -44.86 -44.25
N ALA A 291 -6.65 -45.52 -43.38
CA ALA A 291 -7.14 -44.95 -42.13
C ALA A 291 -5.98 -44.46 -41.24
N LEU A 292 -4.86 -45.20 -41.15
CA LEU A 292 -3.71 -44.78 -40.33
C LEU A 292 -3.06 -43.50 -40.85
N ALA A 293 -2.96 -43.33 -42.18
CA ALA A 293 -2.47 -42.07 -42.74
C ALA A 293 -3.46 -40.92 -42.58
N GLU A 294 -4.76 -41.19 -42.68
CA GLU A 294 -5.77 -40.16 -42.44
C GLU A 294 -5.73 -39.69 -40.99
N ALA A 295 -5.59 -40.61 -40.02
CA ALA A 295 -5.42 -40.28 -38.61
C ALA A 295 -4.14 -39.47 -38.35
N ALA A 296 -3.02 -39.84 -38.99
CA ALA A 296 -1.78 -39.05 -38.90
C ALA A 296 -1.98 -37.65 -39.50
N ALA A 297 -2.62 -37.52 -40.66
CA ALA A 297 -2.88 -36.24 -41.30
C ALA A 297 -3.88 -35.37 -40.52
N ALA A 298 -4.89 -35.97 -39.90
CA ALA A 298 -5.83 -35.28 -39.01
C ALA A 298 -5.09 -34.72 -37.79
N LEU A 299 -4.27 -35.54 -37.11
CA LEU A 299 -3.45 -35.10 -35.97
C LEU A 299 -2.47 -33.99 -36.36
N THR A 300 -1.82 -34.08 -37.52
CA THR A 300 -0.94 -33.03 -38.04
C THR A 300 -1.70 -31.72 -38.25
N ARG A 301 -2.89 -31.76 -38.86
CA ARG A 301 -3.74 -30.58 -39.08
C ARG A 301 -4.18 -29.96 -37.76
N TYR A 302 -4.57 -30.77 -36.79
CA TYR A 302 -4.98 -30.28 -35.47
C TYR A 302 -3.82 -29.66 -34.70
N ARG A 303 -2.65 -30.33 -34.67
CA ARG A 303 -1.43 -29.78 -34.05
C ARG A 303 -1.02 -28.45 -34.66
N ALA A 304 -1.00 -28.36 -36.00
CA ALA A 304 -0.63 -27.12 -36.70
C ALA A 304 -1.63 -25.99 -36.43
N ALA A 305 -2.94 -26.29 -36.37
CA ALA A 305 -3.96 -25.29 -36.03
C ALA A 305 -3.84 -24.79 -34.58
N LEU A 306 -3.44 -25.67 -33.64
CA LEU A 306 -3.15 -25.27 -32.27
C LEU A 306 -1.88 -24.43 -32.18
N GLU A 307 -0.82 -24.82 -32.88
CA GLU A 307 0.43 -24.06 -32.94
C GLU A 307 0.19 -22.64 -33.48
N ASP A 308 -0.54 -22.51 -34.60
CA ASP A 308 -0.94 -21.23 -35.20
C ASP A 308 -1.74 -20.38 -34.18
N ALA A 309 -2.75 -20.96 -33.53
CA ALA A 309 -3.56 -20.26 -32.54
C ALA A 309 -2.76 -19.83 -31.30
N LEU A 310 -1.81 -20.64 -30.82
CA LEU A 310 -0.99 -20.31 -29.65
C LEU A 310 0.04 -19.21 -29.94
N VAL A 311 0.58 -19.16 -31.17
CA VAL A 311 1.56 -18.15 -31.60
C VAL A 311 0.87 -16.82 -31.91
N GLU A 312 -0.23 -16.84 -32.67
CA GLU A 312 -0.96 -15.62 -33.06
C GLU A 312 -1.71 -14.98 -31.87
N VAL A 313 -2.11 -15.77 -30.88
CA VAL A 313 -2.87 -15.30 -29.70
C VAL A 313 -2.03 -15.46 -28.43
N ASP A 314 -0.81 -14.94 -28.41
CA ASP A 314 0.10 -15.12 -27.27
C ASP A 314 -0.48 -14.59 -25.94
N GLY A 315 -1.07 -13.40 -25.91
CA GLY A 315 -1.72 -12.88 -24.69
C GLY A 315 -0.76 -12.46 -23.56
N SER A 316 0.56 -12.48 -23.78
CA SER A 316 1.59 -11.99 -22.84
C SER A 316 1.52 -10.48 -22.57
N MET A 317 0.89 -9.72 -23.47
CA MET A 317 0.65 -8.28 -23.31
C MET A 317 -0.84 -7.96 -23.19
N GLY A 318 -1.64 -8.93 -22.72
CA GLY A 318 -3.08 -8.90 -22.88
C GLY A 318 -3.49 -9.29 -24.30
N LEU A 319 -4.80 -9.38 -24.54
CA LEU A 319 -5.34 -9.71 -25.85
C LEU A 319 -5.48 -8.42 -26.66
N GLU A 320 -4.78 -8.34 -27.79
CA GLU A 320 -4.96 -7.25 -28.74
C GLU A 320 -6.27 -7.40 -29.53
N PRO A 321 -6.80 -6.32 -30.13
CA PRO A 321 -8.00 -6.40 -30.98
C PRO A 321 -7.85 -7.41 -32.14
N ALA A 322 -6.66 -7.52 -32.72
CA ALA A 322 -6.35 -8.49 -33.77
C ALA A 322 -6.40 -9.94 -33.25
N ALA A 323 -5.81 -10.19 -32.08
CA ALA A 323 -5.85 -11.50 -31.42
C ALA A 323 -7.28 -11.92 -31.04
N ARG A 324 -8.12 -10.98 -30.57
CA ARG A 324 -9.55 -11.25 -30.33
C ARG A 324 -10.30 -11.58 -31.61
N ALA A 325 -10.05 -10.84 -32.69
CA ALA A 325 -10.67 -11.13 -33.99
C ALA A 325 -10.25 -12.51 -34.53
N HIS A 326 -9.00 -12.92 -34.29
CA HIS A 326 -8.51 -14.25 -34.64
C HIS A 326 -9.23 -15.35 -33.82
N LEU A 327 -9.36 -15.17 -32.50
CA LEU A 327 -10.11 -16.08 -31.63
C LEU A 327 -11.59 -16.17 -32.02
N ASP A 328 -12.23 -15.04 -32.32
CA ASP A 328 -13.61 -14.98 -32.82
C ASP A 328 -13.75 -15.75 -34.14
N GLY A 329 -12.75 -15.65 -35.04
CA GLY A 329 -12.68 -16.43 -36.28
C GLY A 329 -12.49 -17.94 -36.06
N LEU A 330 -11.99 -18.34 -34.89
CA LEU A 330 -11.92 -19.73 -34.42
C LEU A 330 -13.17 -20.15 -33.62
N ASP A 331 -14.16 -19.26 -33.45
CA ASP A 331 -15.34 -19.44 -32.61
C ASP A 331 -15.01 -19.69 -31.12
N VAL A 332 -13.90 -19.13 -30.65
CA VAL A 332 -13.49 -19.11 -29.24
C VAL A 332 -13.91 -17.78 -28.62
N HIS A 333 -14.89 -17.82 -27.72
CA HIS A 333 -15.38 -16.64 -27.01
C HIS A 333 -14.74 -16.54 -25.63
N ILE A 334 -14.20 -15.37 -25.27
CA ILE A 334 -13.64 -15.14 -23.94
C ILE A 334 -14.63 -14.31 -23.13
N PRO A 335 -15.35 -14.93 -22.17
CA PRO A 335 -16.28 -14.20 -21.32
C PRO A 335 -15.54 -13.30 -20.32
N GLU A 336 -16.16 -12.19 -19.94
CA GLU A 336 -15.67 -11.39 -18.83
C GLU A 336 -15.80 -12.14 -17.51
N VAL A 337 -14.74 -12.12 -16.70
CA VAL A 337 -14.73 -12.73 -15.37
C VAL A 337 -15.26 -11.72 -14.35
N PRO A 338 -16.47 -11.86 -13.78
CA PRO A 338 -17.07 -10.83 -12.92
C PRO A 338 -16.31 -10.59 -11.62
N GLN A 339 -15.47 -11.55 -11.21
CA GLN A 339 -14.59 -11.41 -10.05
C GLN A 339 -13.39 -10.49 -10.32
N LEU A 340 -12.94 -10.37 -11.58
CA LEU A 340 -11.71 -9.70 -12.00
C LEU A 340 -11.97 -8.44 -12.84
N THR A 341 -12.85 -7.57 -12.36
CA THR A 341 -13.02 -6.25 -12.98
C THR A 341 -11.86 -5.33 -12.59
N GLY A 342 -11.39 -4.46 -13.48
CA GLY A 342 -10.30 -3.50 -13.20
C GLY A 342 -10.50 -2.71 -11.88
N ARG A 343 -11.74 -2.28 -11.58
CA ARG A 343 -12.07 -1.59 -10.32
C ARG A 343 -11.81 -2.43 -9.05
N ARG A 344 -12.02 -3.75 -9.12
CA ARG A 344 -11.77 -4.66 -7.98
C ARG A 344 -10.29 -4.94 -7.82
N THR A 345 -9.56 -5.08 -8.92
CA THR A 345 -8.10 -5.19 -8.91
C THR A 345 -7.46 -3.92 -8.35
N ASP A 346 -7.90 -2.75 -8.80
CA ASP A 346 -7.43 -1.45 -8.28
C ASP A 346 -7.72 -1.30 -6.79
N ALA A 347 -8.91 -1.72 -6.34
CA ALA A 347 -9.25 -1.71 -4.92
C ALA A 347 -8.37 -2.69 -4.12
N ALA A 348 -8.12 -3.90 -4.63
CA ALA A 348 -7.27 -4.89 -3.96
C ALA A 348 -5.82 -4.41 -3.81
N LEU A 349 -5.23 -3.88 -4.89
CA LEU A 349 -3.87 -3.31 -4.85
C LEU A 349 -3.78 -2.09 -3.92
N ARG A 350 -4.78 -1.20 -3.98
CA ARG A 350 -4.85 -0.04 -3.07
C ARG A 350 -4.93 -0.47 -1.62
N ASP A 351 -5.84 -1.39 -1.30
CA ASP A 351 -6.06 -1.83 0.07
C ASP A 351 -4.80 -2.56 0.63
N GLU A 352 -4.06 -3.28 -0.22
CA GLU A 352 -2.75 -3.86 0.13
C GLU A 352 -1.70 -2.79 0.45
N VAL A 353 -1.54 -1.77 -0.42
CA VAL A 353 -0.61 -0.65 -0.18
C VAL A 353 -0.95 0.09 1.10
N LEU A 354 -2.23 0.41 1.32
CA LEU A 354 -2.68 1.09 2.54
C LEU A 354 -2.43 0.22 3.79
N ALA A 355 -2.66 -1.09 3.73
CA ALA A 355 -2.37 -2.00 4.84
C ALA A 355 -0.86 -2.08 5.16
N CYS A 356 0.01 -1.95 4.17
CA CYS A 356 1.46 -1.86 4.38
C CYS A 356 1.86 -0.52 5.01
N LEU A 357 1.28 0.60 4.56
CA LEU A 357 1.50 1.93 5.15
C LEU A 357 1.03 1.99 6.60
N ASP A 358 -0.12 1.39 6.91
CA ASP A 358 -0.67 1.34 8.28
C ASP A 358 0.24 0.52 9.22
N ARG A 359 0.95 -0.48 8.68
CA ARG A 359 1.98 -1.26 9.39
C ARG A 359 3.35 -0.58 9.42
N ARG A 360 3.49 0.61 8.81
CA ARG A 360 4.72 1.40 8.73
C ARG A 360 5.86 0.65 8.01
N VAL A 361 5.51 -0.13 6.98
CA VAL A 361 6.49 -0.77 6.10
C VAL A 361 7.17 0.31 5.24
N PRO A 362 8.50 0.27 5.03
CA PRO A 362 9.18 1.22 4.15
C PRO A 362 8.64 1.21 2.71
N LEU A 363 8.61 2.38 2.07
CA LEU A 363 8.08 2.56 0.70
C LEU A 363 8.87 1.76 -0.33
N SER A 364 10.20 1.68 -0.17
CA SER A 364 11.07 0.86 -1.01
C SER A 364 10.70 -0.63 -0.94
N ASP A 365 10.40 -1.14 0.26
CA ASP A 365 9.98 -2.53 0.49
C ASP A 365 8.60 -2.81 -0.11
N ILE A 366 7.65 -1.88 0.02
CA ILE A 366 6.33 -1.99 -0.61
C ILE A 366 6.48 -2.00 -2.13
N ALA A 367 7.33 -1.14 -2.70
CA ALA A 367 7.60 -1.10 -4.12
C ALA A 367 8.30 -2.38 -4.64
N ALA A 368 9.18 -2.98 -3.82
CA ALA A 368 9.79 -4.27 -4.13
C ALA A 368 8.75 -5.40 -4.09
N HIS A 369 7.85 -5.39 -3.10
CA HIS A 369 6.75 -6.35 -3.02
C HIS A 369 5.81 -6.25 -4.23
N LEU A 370 5.45 -5.05 -4.68
CA LEU A 370 4.64 -4.86 -5.88
C LEU A 370 5.37 -5.31 -7.16
N ALA A 371 6.70 -5.20 -7.21
CA ALA A 371 7.48 -5.72 -8.33
C ALA A 371 7.56 -7.26 -8.34
N ASP A 372 7.64 -7.90 -7.18
CA ASP A 372 7.47 -9.36 -7.06
C ASP A 372 6.08 -9.80 -7.51
N LEU A 373 5.05 -9.06 -7.09
CA LEU A 373 3.66 -9.30 -7.45
C LEU A 373 3.42 -9.11 -8.96
N ASP A 374 4.02 -8.09 -9.59
CA ASP A 374 4.06 -7.93 -11.05
C ASP A 374 4.64 -9.17 -11.73
N GLY A 375 5.82 -9.64 -11.28
CA GLY A 375 6.46 -10.84 -11.82
C GLY A 375 5.65 -12.13 -11.65
N ARG A 376 4.89 -12.25 -10.56
CA ARG A 376 4.05 -13.43 -10.28
C ARG A 376 2.70 -13.41 -11.02
N ILE A 377 2.15 -12.23 -11.28
CA ILE A 377 0.85 -12.06 -11.96
C ILE A 377 1.02 -12.00 -13.48
N ALA A 378 2.15 -11.48 -13.98
CA ALA A 378 2.39 -11.28 -15.39
C ALA A 378 2.01 -12.51 -16.24
N PRO A 379 1.22 -12.32 -17.32
CA PRO A 379 0.83 -13.43 -18.16
C PRO A 379 2.06 -13.96 -18.92
N VAL A 380 2.27 -15.27 -18.86
CA VAL A 380 3.39 -15.96 -19.52
C VAL A 380 3.21 -15.98 -21.05
N GLY A 381 1.95 -15.94 -21.49
CA GLY A 381 1.57 -16.07 -22.88
C GLY A 381 1.42 -17.52 -23.34
N SER A 382 0.60 -17.75 -24.35
CA SER A 382 0.29 -19.07 -24.89
C SER A 382 1.35 -19.59 -25.85
N ALA A 383 2.19 -18.73 -26.44
CA ALA A 383 3.29 -19.15 -27.32
C ALA A 383 4.35 -19.96 -26.56
N ALA A 384 4.51 -19.71 -25.25
CA ALA A 384 5.36 -20.51 -24.37
C ALA A 384 4.93 -22.00 -24.28
N ARG A 385 3.70 -22.34 -24.71
CA ARG A 385 3.19 -23.72 -24.72
C ARG A 385 3.41 -24.46 -26.03
N VAL A 386 4.02 -23.84 -27.04
CA VAL A 386 4.35 -24.52 -28.30
C VAL A 386 5.27 -25.72 -28.05
N ASP A 387 6.24 -25.59 -27.13
CA ASP A 387 7.11 -26.70 -26.72
C ASP A 387 6.35 -27.85 -26.03
N ASP A 388 5.23 -27.56 -25.35
CA ASP A 388 4.36 -28.58 -24.78
C ASP A 388 3.64 -29.37 -25.89
N LEU A 389 3.29 -28.73 -27.02
CA LEU A 389 2.67 -29.40 -28.16
C LEU A 389 3.63 -30.43 -28.80
N GLU A 390 4.90 -30.04 -29.03
CA GLU A 390 5.90 -30.95 -29.59
C GLU A 390 6.19 -32.13 -28.64
N ARG A 391 6.20 -31.87 -27.32
CA ARG A 391 6.40 -32.92 -26.32
C ARG A 391 5.26 -33.94 -26.28
N VAL A 392 4.02 -33.47 -26.43
CA VAL A 392 2.81 -34.31 -26.38
C VAL A 392 2.59 -35.05 -27.69
N CYS A 393 2.77 -34.37 -28.82
CA CYS A 393 2.59 -34.92 -30.15
C CYS A 393 3.86 -34.69 -30.98
N PRO A 394 4.91 -35.51 -30.74
CA PRO A 394 6.20 -35.34 -31.39
C PRO A 394 6.11 -35.65 -32.88
N THR A 395 6.91 -34.97 -33.68
CA THR A 395 6.93 -35.16 -35.13
C THR A 395 7.29 -36.61 -35.50
N GLU A 396 8.11 -37.29 -34.71
CA GLU A 396 8.47 -38.70 -34.90
C GLU A 396 7.28 -39.66 -34.72
N LEU A 397 6.28 -39.29 -33.91
CA LEU A 397 5.04 -40.07 -33.79
C LEU A 397 4.23 -39.99 -35.10
N LEU A 398 4.08 -38.79 -35.65
CA LEU A 398 3.33 -38.53 -36.88
C LEU A 398 4.01 -39.17 -38.10
N GLU A 399 5.32 -39.00 -38.23
CA GLU A 399 6.12 -39.65 -39.27
C GLU A 399 6.11 -41.17 -39.11
N GLY A 400 6.19 -41.66 -37.87
CA GLY A 400 6.05 -43.07 -37.56
C GLY A 400 4.71 -43.63 -38.04
N MET A 401 3.59 -42.93 -37.81
CA MET A 401 2.26 -43.34 -38.26
C MET A 401 2.11 -43.30 -39.79
N ALA A 402 2.61 -42.24 -40.45
CA ALA A 402 2.49 -42.04 -41.89
C ALA A 402 3.44 -42.94 -42.72
N GLY A 403 4.58 -43.34 -42.15
CA GLY A 403 5.64 -44.07 -42.84
C GLY A 403 5.31 -45.52 -43.26
N PRO A 404 6.08 -46.09 -44.21
CA PRO A 404 5.91 -47.47 -44.65
C PRO A 404 6.30 -48.45 -43.54
N ARG A 405 5.41 -49.39 -43.24
CA ARG A 405 5.56 -50.32 -42.11
C ARG A 405 5.64 -51.74 -42.61
N THR A 406 6.67 -52.46 -42.18
CA THR A 406 6.80 -53.89 -42.46
C THR A 406 5.85 -54.67 -41.57
N PHE A 407 5.01 -55.52 -42.17
CA PHE A 407 4.12 -56.37 -41.39
C PHE A 407 4.95 -57.55 -40.87
N PRO A 408 5.02 -57.79 -39.54
CA PRO A 408 5.93 -58.75 -38.94
C PRO A 408 5.39 -60.19 -39.10
N ILE A 409 5.32 -60.68 -40.34
CA ILE A 409 5.18 -62.12 -40.62
C ILE A 409 6.52 -62.81 -40.32
N ARG A 410 7.64 -62.08 -40.37
CA ARG A 410 8.98 -62.56 -40.02
C ARG A 410 9.28 -62.41 -38.53
N ALA A 411 9.17 -63.51 -37.78
CA ALA A 411 9.95 -63.83 -36.57
C ALA A 411 9.31 -65.02 -35.84
N ALA A 412 9.34 -66.19 -36.46
CA ALA A 412 9.13 -67.47 -35.78
C ALA A 412 9.68 -68.63 -36.64
N GLY A 413 10.80 -68.39 -37.33
CA GLY A 413 11.35 -69.33 -38.32
C GLY A 413 11.56 -70.74 -37.76
N GLY A 414 11.97 -70.85 -36.48
CA GLY A 414 12.06 -72.15 -35.79
C GLY A 414 10.71 -72.68 -35.32
N ALA A 415 9.94 -71.90 -34.56
CA ALA A 415 8.70 -72.38 -33.92
C ALA A 415 7.59 -72.70 -34.93
N ARG A 416 7.43 -71.91 -36.00
CA ARG A 416 6.46 -72.20 -37.06
C ARG A 416 6.95 -73.30 -38.01
N ALA A 417 8.26 -73.46 -38.23
CA ALA A 417 8.79 -74.60 -38.99
C ALA A 417 8.61 -75.90 -38.18
N ALA A 418 8.88 -75.88 -36.88
CA ALA A 418 8.61 -76.99 -35.97
C ALA A 418 7.12 -77.33 -35.89
N GLY A 419 6.23 -76.32 -35.82
CA GLY A 419 4.79 -76.51 -35.90
C GLY A 419 4.34 -77.11 -37.24
N GLY A 420 4.90 -76.64 -38.36
CA GLY A 420 4.66 -77.21 -39.68
C GLY A 420 5.15 -78.66 -39.81
N ALA A 421 6.33 -78.96 -39.25
CA ALA A 421 6.87 -80.32 -39.18
C ALA A 421 6.01 -81.24 -38.31
N LEU A 422 5.50 -80.76 -37.17
CA LEU A 422 4.58 -81.50 -36.31
C LEU A 422 3.24 -81.78 -37.01
N CYS A 423 2.66 -80.79 -37.71
CA CYS A 423 1.47 -80.99 -38.53
C CYS A 423 1.70 -82.03 -39.63
N GLY A 424 2.84 -81.94 -40.33
CA GLY A 424 3.23 -82.92 -41.36
C GLY A 424 3.39 -84.33 -40.78
N LEU A 425 4.03 -84.45 -39.61
CA LEU A 425 4.22 -85.72 -38.90
C LEU A 425 2.88 -86.33 -38.50
N LEU A 426 1.98 -85.53 -37.92
CA LEU A 426 0.64 -85.97 -37.51
C LEU A 426 -0.23 -86.41 -38.70
N ALA A 427 -0.13 -85.73 -39.84
CA ALA A 427 -0.82 -86.11 -41.06
C ALA A 427 -0.21 -87.35 -41.75
N GLY A 428 1.10 -87.57 -41.59
CA GLY A 428 1.85 -88.70 -42.16
C GLY A 428 1.65 -90.02 -41.42
N LEU A 429 1.19 -90.01 -40.16
CA LEU A 429 0.99 -91.20 -39.33
C LEU A 429 -0.01 -92.23 -39.89
N TRP A 430 -0.85 -91.87 -40.87
CA TRP A 430 -1.78 -92.78 -41.51
C TRP A 430 -1.12 -93.52 -42.69
N PRO A 431 -0.90 -94.84 -42.65
CA PRO A 431 -0.11 -95.55 -43.67
C PRO A 431 -0.64 -95.41 -45.11
N HIS A 432 -1.97 -95.47 -45.29
CA HIS A 432 -2.58 -95.47 -46.63
C HIS A 432 -2.88 -94.06 -47.19
N VAL A 433 -3.08 -93.07 -46.31
CA VAL A 433 -3.51 -91.72 -46.71
C VAL A 433 -2.40 -90.68 -46.47
N GLY A 434 -1.45 -90.98 -45.58
CA GLY A 434 -0.34 -90.12 -45.18
C GLY A 434 0.56 -89.62 -46.32
N PRO A 435 0.89 -90.43 -47.35
CA PRO A 435 1.64 -89.97 -48.52
C PRO A 435 0.96 -88.83 -49.28
N VAL A 436 -0.36 -88.69 -49.16
CA VAL A 436 -1.16 -87.63 -49.79
C VAL A 436 -1.51 -86.52 -48.79
N ALA A 437 -1.91 -86.89 -47.56
CA ALA A 437 -2.32 -85.94 -46.52
C ALA A 437 -1.16 -85.08 -45.98
N GLY A 438 0.04 -85.64 -45.86
CA GLY A 438 1.24 -84.90 -45.41
C GLY A 438 1.60 -83.74 -46.34
N PRO A 439 1.79 -83.98 -47.65
CA PRO A 439 2.01 -82.91 -48.62
C PRO A 439 0.87 -81.88 -48.68
N ILE A 440 -0.40 -82.32 -48.61
CA ILE A 440 -1.55 -81.40 -48.60
C ILE A 440 -1.53 -80.47 -47.38
N THR A 441 -1.27 -81.00 -46.17
CA THR A 441 -1.19 -80.17 -44.95
C THR A 441 -0.01 -79.20 -45.00
N ALA A 442 1.14 -79.60 -45.56
CA ALA A 442 2.28 -78.72 -45.81
C ALA A 442 1.94 -77.61 -46.82
N MET A 443 1.24 -77.93 -47.91
CA MET A 443 0.76 -76.95 -48.90
C MET A 443 -0.29 -76.00 -48.30
N LEU A 444 -1.20 -76.49 -47.46
CA LEU A 444 -2.19 -75.66 -46.75
C LEU A 444 -1.51 -74.68 -45.79
N GLY A 445 -0.50 -75.14 -45.05
CA GLY A 445 0.33 -74.26 -44.20
C GLY A 445 1.07 -73.19 -44.99
N ALA A 446 1.72 -73.56 -46.11
CA ALA A 446 2.39 -72.61 -47.00
C ALA A 446 1.39 -71.62 -47.65
N SER A 447 0.20 -72.09 -48.02
CA SER A 447 -0.88 -71.26 -48.57
C SER A 447 -1.41 -70.27 -47.54
N GLY A 448 -1.52 -70.66 -46.27
CA GLY A 448 -1.88 -69.75 -45.17
C GLY A 448 -0.86 -68.63 -44.97
N VAL A 449 0.43 -68.92 -45.10
CA VAL A 449 1.50 -67.91 -45.06
C VAL A 449 1.45 -66.98 -46.28
N ALA A 450 1.24 -67.53 -47.48
CA ALA A 450 1.09 -66.75 -48.71
C ALA A 450 -0.17 -65.86 -48.69
N LEU A 451 -1.28 -66.34 -48.14
CA LEU A 451 -2.51 -65.57 -47.92
C LEU A 451 -2.30 -64.45 -46.91
N ALA A 452 -1.64 -64.72 -45.78
CA ALA A 452 -1.27 -63.71 -44.81
C ALA A 452 -0.37 -62.62 -45.40
N ALA A 453 0.57 -63.00 -46.27
CA ALA A 453 1.43 -62.07 -47.01
C ALA A 453 0.68 -61.24 -48.05
N ARG A 454 -0.30 -61.82 -48.76
CA ARG A 454 -1.11 -61.08 -49.75
C ARG A 454 -2.13 -60.14 -49.12
N ARG A 455 -2.50 -60.39 -47.86
CA ARG A 455 -3.49 -59.61 -47.11
C ARG A 455 -2.87 -58.72 -46.05
N SER A 456 -1.54 -58.66 -45.98
CA SER A 456 -0.84 -57.77 -45.06
C SER A 456 -1.19 -56.30 -45.36
N PRO A 457 -1.29 -55.47 -44.32
CA PRO A 457 -1.42 -54.02 -44.44
C PRO A 457 -0.04 -53.40 -44.70
N GLU A 458 0.54 -53.62 -45.87
CA GLU A 458 1.81 -52.99 -46.29
C GLU A 458 1.55 -51.84 -47.27
N ARG A 459 2.31 -50.75 -47.10
CA ARG A 459 2.27 -49.56 -47.97
C ARG A 459 3.59 -49.52 -48.74
N GLY A 460 3.56 -49.86 -50.04
CA GLY A 460 4.65 -49.63 -50.99
C GLY A 460 5.68 -50.76 -51.14
N ASP A 461 6.52 -50.60 -52.16
CA ASP A 461 7.38 -51.53 -52.93
C ASP A 461 8.48 -52.31 -52.15
N GLY A 462 8.27 -52.59 -50.86
CA GLY A 462 9.16 -53.43 -50.06
C GLY A 462 9.31 -54.81 -50.68
N GLU A 463 10.56 -55.32 -50.70
CA GLU A 463 10.94 -56.62 -51.26
C GLU A 463 9.81 -57.63 -51.04
N PRO A 464 9.26 -58.23 -52.12
CA PRO A 464 8.16 -59.18 -51.99
C PRO A 464 8.57 -60.21 -50.96
N VAL A 465 7.69 -60.50 -49.99
CA VAL A 465 7.88 -61.52 -48.96
C VAL A 465 8.70 -62.65 -49.54
N ARG A 466 9.99 -62.72 -49.16
CA ARG A 466 10.94 -63.59 -49.85
C ARG A 466 10.32 -64.99 -49.87
N SER A 467 10.19 -65.55 -51.07
CA SER A 467 9.73 -66.92 -51.33
C SER A 467 10.40 -67.95 -50.42
N THR A 468 11.56 -67.60 -49.85
CA THR A 468 12.30 -68.36 -48.84
C THR A 468 11.49 -68.78 -47.63
N ASP A 469 10.56 -67.97 -47.10
CA ASP A 469 9.83 -68.34 -45.87
C ASP A 469 8.67 -69.30 -46.16
N THR A 470 7.97 -69.10 -47.28
CA THR A 470 6.99 -70.08 -47.79
C THR A 470 7.67 -71.40 -48.16
N VAL A 471 8.87 -71.35 -48.76
CA VAL A 471 9.67 -72.53 -49.13
C VAL A 471 10.18 -73.24 -47.88
N ARG A 472 10.63 -72.53 -46.85
CA ARG A 472 11.05 -73.13 -45.57
C ARG A 472 9.89 -73.83 -44.84
N HIS A 473 8.70 -73.23 -44.83
CA HIS A 473 7.53 -73.86 -44.23
C HIS A 473 7.08 -75.11 -45.01
N ALA A 474 7.10 -75.05 -46.35
CA ALA A 474 6.84 -76.21 -47.18
C ALA A 474 7.89 -77.31 -46.94
N ALA A 475 9.18 -76.98 -46.91
CA ALA A 475 10.26 -77.94 -46.67
C ALA A 475 10.18 -78.59 -45.28
N ALA A 476 9.90 -77.80 -44.22
CA ALA A 476 9.74 -78.34 -42.88
C ALA A 476 8.48 -79.23 -42.75
N GLY A 477 7.38 -78.83 -43.39
CA GLY A 477 6.16 -79.65 -43.45
C GLY A 477 6.36 -80.96 -44.20
N LEU A 478 7.08 -80.95 -45.33
CA LEU A 478 7.44 -82.15 -46.09
C LEU A 478 8.40 -83.06 -45.34
N ALA A 479 9.39 -82.51 -44.64
CA ALA A 479 10.30 -83.27 -43.78
C ALA A 479 9.54 -83.94 -42.61
N GLY A 480 8.62 -83.20 -41.98
CA GLY A 480 7.71 -83.74 -40.97
C GLY A 480 6.80 -84.85 -41.52
N ALA A 481 6.24 -84.65 -42.72
CA ALA A 481 5.44 -85.66 -43.40
C ALA A 481 6.23 -86.93 -43.71
N ALA A 482 7.47 -86.81 -44.22
CA ALA A 482 8.33 -87.96 -44.48
C ALA A 482 8.64 -88.76 -43.19
N ALA A 483 8.93 -88.06 -42.08
CA ALA A 483 9.12 -88.68 -40.78
C ALA A 483 7.84 -89.37 -40.26
N GLY A 484 6.68 -88.70 -40.38
CA GLY A 484 5.38 -89.27 -40.01
C GLY A 484 5.02 -90.52 -40.81
N ILE A 485 5.29 -90.53 -42.11
CA ILE A 485 5.09 -91.69 -43.00
C ILE A 485 5.98 -92.86 -42.56
N ALA A 486 7.26 -92.63 -42.28
CA ALA A 486 8.19 -93.65 -41.81
C ALA A 486 7.75 -94.27 -40.47
N VAL A 487 7.26 -93.44 -39.55
CA VAL A 487 6.70 -93.90 -38.26
C VAL A 487 5.38 -94.65 -38.46
N GLY A 488 4.50 -94.18 -39.35
CA GLY A 488 3.21 -94.82 -39.64
C GLY A 488 3.36 -96.22 -40.23
N PHE A 489 4.30 -96.41 -41.17
CA PHE A 489 4.59 -97.72 -41.78
C PHE A 489 5.27 -98.71 -40.83
N SER A 490 6.00 -98.24 -39.83
CA SER A 490 6.70 -99.13 -38.88
C SER A 490 5.84 -99.52 -37.68
N ALA A 491 4.90 -98.67 -37.25
CA ALA A 491 4.07 -98.90 -36.07
C ALA A 491 2.67 -99.49 -36.36
N GLU A 492 2.23 -99.52 -37.63
CA GLU A 492 0.90 -100.00 -38.07
C GLU A 492 -0.27 -99.57 -37.16
N PRO A 493 -0.46 -98.27 -36.89
CA PRO A 493 -1.47 -97.81 -35.94
C PRO A 493 -2.90 -98.11 -36.42
N PRO A 494 -3.85 -98.37 -35.50
CA PRO A 494 -5.28 -98.49 -35.81
C PRO A 494 -5.83 -97.31 -36.63
N LYS A 495 -6.75 -97.60 -37.58
CA LYS A 495 -7.30 -96.61 -38.54
C LYS A 495 -7.87 -95.33 -37.89
N TRP A 496 -8.43 -95.44 -36.68
CA TRP A 496 -8.99 -94.28 -35.96
C TRP A 496 -7.91 -93.27 -35.52
N ILE A 497 -6.67 -93.72 -35.27
CA ILE A 497 -5.53 -92.86 -34.93
C ILE A 497 -5.13 -92.02 -36.16
N GLY A 498 -5.20 -92.58 -37.37
CA GLY A 498 -4.95 -91.85 -38.61
C GLY A 498 -5.97 -90.73 -38.85
N ILE A 499 -7.27 -91.01 -38.63
CA ILE A 499 -8.34 -90.00 -38.73
C ILE A 499 -8.14 -88.90 -37.68
N ALA A 500 -7.88 -89.27 -36.43
CA ALA A 500 -7.64 -88.33 -35.34
C ALA A 500 -6.39 -87.47 -35.59
N GLY A 501 -5.31 -88.07 -36.09
CA GLY A 501 -4.06 -87.39 -36.45
C GLY A 501 -4.25 -86.39 -37.59
N LEU A 502 -5.04 -86.74 -38.62
CA LEU A 502 -5.37 -85.83 -39.72
C LEU A 502 -6.23 -84.64 -39.26
N LEU A 503 -7.27 -84.90 -38.46
CA LEU A 503 -8.11 -83.83 -37.90
C LEU A 503 -7.31 -82.92 -36.95
N ALA A 504 -6.43 -83.50 -36.13
CA ALA A 504 -5.52 -82.75 -35.27
C ALA A 504 -4.53 -81.91 -36.09
N ALA A 505 -3.97 -82.45 -37.18
CA ALA A 505 -3.06 -81.72 -38.06
C ALA A 505 -3.77 -80.55 -38.77
N LEU A 506 -5.00 -80.75 -39.28
CA LEU A 506 -5.79 -79.68 -39.90
C LEU A 506 -6.19 -78.61 -38.88
N GLY A 507 -6.68 -79.01 -37.71
CA GLY A 507 -7.05 -78.11 -36.63
C GLY A 507 -5.86 -77.31 -36.10
N LEU A 508 -4.70 -77.96 -35.92
CA LEU A 508 -3.45 -77.30 -35.49
C LEU A 508 -2.93 -76.34 -36.56
N THR A 509 -2.99 -76.71 -37.85
CA THR A 509 -2.60 -75.82 -38.95
C THR A 509 -3.47 -74.56 -39.00
N LEU A 510 -4.79 -74.72 -38.86
CA LEU A 510 -5.73 -73.60 -38.79
C LEU A 510 -5.49 -72.73 -37.54
N PHE A 511 -5.31 -73.35 -36.38
CA PHE A 511 -5.01 -72.65 -35.12
C PHE A 511 -3.72 -71.84 -35.19
N LEU A 512 -2.64 -72.43 -35.72
CA LEU A 512 -1.35 -71.75 -35.88
C LEU A 512 -1.43 -70.60 -36.90
N ALA A 513 -2.20 -70.76 -37.98
CA ALA A 513 -2.45 -69.70 -38.95
C ALA A 513 -3.22 -68.52 -38.31
N LEU A 514 -4.31 -68.80 -37.59
CA LEU A 514 -5.12 -67.79 -36.91
C LEU A 514 -4.36 -67.09 -35.77
N ARG A 515 -3.65 -67.85 -34.93
CA ARG A 515 -2.83 -67.29 -33.84
C ARG A 515 -1.65 -66.49 -34.40
N GLY A 516 -1.01 -66.98 -35.45
CA GLY A 516 0.07 -66.29 -36.15
C GLY A 516 -0.38 -64.97 -36.76
N TRP A 517 -1.56 -64.95 -37.37
CA TRP A 517 -2.20 -63.75 -37.89
C TRP A 517 -2.56 -62.76 -36.78
N ALA A 518 -3.25 -63.21 -35.72
CA ALA A 518 -3.61 -62.36 -34.59
C ALA A 518 -2.38 -61.74 -33.90
N ALA A 519 -1.30 -62.51 -33.74
CA ALA A 519 -0.03 -62.01 -33.20
C ALA A 519 0.64 -61.00 -34.13
N ALA A 520 0.63 -61.24 -35.45
CA ALA A 520 1.17 -60.30 -36.43
C ALA A 520 0.38 -58.98 -36.46
N VAL A 521 -0.96 -59.04 -36.41
CA VAL A 521 -1.84 -57.87 -36.29
C VAL A 521 -1.60 -57.13 -34.97
N ALA A 522 -1.41 -57.83 -33.85
CA ALA A 522 -1.11 -57.19 -32.56
C ALA A 522 0.27 -56.52 -32.54
N THR A 523 1.27 -57.09 -33.19
CA THR A 523 2.59 -56.46 -33.33
C THR A 523 2.54 -55.29 -34.30
N TRP A 524 1.79 -55.40 -35.39
CA TRP A 524 1.53 -54.28 -36.30
C TRP A 524 0.79 -53.15 -35.60
N ARG A 525 -0.26 -53.41 -34.80
CA ARG A 525 -0.97 -52.40 -34.00
C ARG A 525 -0.03 -51.67 -33.04
N ARG A 526 0.82 -52.41 -32.32
CA ARG A 526 1.82 -51.81 -31.41
C ARG A 526 2.84 -50.98 -32.18
N ALA A 527 3.34 -51.50 -33.30
CA ALA A 527 4.19 -50.72 -34.17
C ALA A 527 3.45 -49.47 -34.67
N ALA A 528 2.14 -49.57 -34.98
CA ALA A 528 1.27 -48.49 -35.45
C ALA A 528 1.10 -47.35 -34.46
N ARG A 529 1.51 -47.54 -33.18
CA ARG A 529 1.47 -46.53 -32.12
C ARG A 529 0.08 -45.90 -31.96
N ILE A 530 -0.99 -46.67 -32.22
CA ILE A 530 -2.37 -46.20 -32.14
C ILE A 530 -2.71 -45.73 -30.72
N ASP A 531 -2.23 -46.47 -29.71
CA ASP A 531 -2.45 -46.12 -28.31
C ASP A 531 -1.71 -44.81 -27.94
N ASP A 532 -0.51 -44.59 -28.49
CA ASP A 532 0.24 -43.32 -28.33
C ASP A 532 -0.46 -42.15 -29.03
N ALA A 533 -1.14 -42.40 -30.16
CA ALA A 533 -1.87 -41.39 -30.90
C ALA A 533 -3.12 -40.90 -30.14
N HIS A 534 -3.83 -41.81 -29.46
CA HIS A 534 -4.91 -41.42 -28.52
C HIS A 534 -4.36 -40.61 -27.34
N ALA A 535 -3.24 -41.04 -26.76
CA ALA A 535 -2.59 -40.30 -25.68
C ALA A 535 -2.13 -38.89 -26.13
N ALA A 536 -1.64 -38.77 -27.37
CA ALA A 536 -1.28 -37.49 -27.97
C ALA A 536 -2.51 -36.59 -28.15
N LEU A 537 -3.63 -37.12 -28.67
CA LEU A 537 -4.87 -36.34 -28.80
C LEU A 537 -5.38 -35.81 -27.45
N ASP A 538 -5.40 -36.66 -26.42
CA ASP A 538 -5.81 -36.25 -25.07
C ASP A 538 -4.85 -35.24 -24.45
N GLY A 539 -3.54 -35.38 -24.70
CA GLY A 539 -2.57 -34.38 -24.30
C GLY A 539 -2.77 -33.04 -25.02
N LEU A 540 -3.06 -33.04 -26.32
CA LEU A 540 -3.33 -31.83 -27.10
C LEU A 540 -4.57 -31.10 -26.56
N ARG A 541 -5.64 -31.85 -26.23
CA ARG A 541 -6.81 -31.32 -25.52
C ARG A 541 -6.44 -30.69 -24.18
N GLY A 542 -5.55 -31.34 -23.43
CA GLY A 542 -5.03 -30.82 -22.17
C GLY A 542 -4.20 -29.54 -22.31
N VAL A 543 -3.45 -29.36 -23.40
CA VAL A 543 -2.71 -28.13 -23.70
C VAL A 543 -3.70 -27.02 -24.07
N LEU A 544 -4.63 -27.26 -24.99
CA LEU A 544 -5.65 -26.28 -25.40
C LEU A 544 -6.47 -25.81 -24.19
N ARG A 545 -6.92 -26.72 -23.33
CA ARG A 545 -7.67 -26.37 -22.12
C ARG A 545 -6.89 -25.44 -21.18
N ARG A 546 -5.59 -25.70 -21.00
CA ARG A 546 -4.71 -24.85 -20.18
C ARG A 546 -4.51 -23.48 -20.81
N ALA A 547 -4.26 -23.42 -22.12
CA ALA A 547 -4.12 -22.17 -22.86
C ALA A 547 -5.37 -21.28 -22.74
N VAL A 548 -6.55 -21.85 -23.01
CA VAL A 548 -7.83 -21.13 -22.92
C VAL A 548 -8.08 -20.60 -21.51
N LEU A 549 -7.96 -21.45 -20.48
CA LEU A 549 -8.36 -21.06 -19.11
C LEU A 549 -7.32 -20.22 -18.38
N THR A 550 -6.04 -20.38 -18.70
CA THR A 550 -4.94 -19.76 -17.92
C THR A 550 -4.30 -18.60 -18.65
N ASP A 551 -4.13 -18.71 -19.96
CA ASP A 551 -3.37 -17.74 -20.74
C ASP A 551 -4.32 -16.77 -21.45
N TRP A 552 -5.42 -17.26 -22.05
CA TRP A 552 -6.35 -16.39 -22.78
C TRP A 552 -7.43 -15.77 -21.89
N LEU A 553 -8.14 -16.57 -21.10
CA LEU A 553 -9.23 -16.07 -20.22
C LEU A 553 -8.73 -15.05 -19.19
N LEU A 554 -7.51 -15.26 -18.70
CA LEU A 554 -6.89 -14.40 -17.68
C LEU A 554 -5.87 -13.42 -18.27
N ALA A 555 -5.64 -13.39 -19.59
CA ALA A 555 -4.67 -12.48 -20.23
C ALA A 555 -4.91 -11.02 -19.84
N ASP A 556 -6.09 -10.47 -20.15
CA ASP A 556 -6.36 -9.06 -19.90
C ASP A 556 -6.36 -8.72 -18.40
N PRO A 557 -7.04 -9.48 -17.52
CA PRO A 557 -6.99 -9.18 -16.09
C PRO A 557 -5.59 -9.27 -15.49
N LYS A 558 -4.78 -10.26 -15.89
CA LYS A 558 -3.39 -10.42 -15.42
C LYS A 558 -2.51 -9.30 -15.94
N TYR A 559 -2.58 -8.99 -17.23
CA TYR A 559 -1.81 -7.91 -17.83
C TYR A 559 -2.13 -6.56 -17.19
N GLN A 560 -3.43 -6.25 -17.03
CA GLN A 560 -3.86 -5.02 -16.36
C GLN A 560 -3.38 -4.99 -14.90
N ALA A 561 -3.56 -6.07 -14.14
CA ALA A 561 -3.11 -6.13 -12.75
C ALA A 561 -1.58 -5.97 -12.61
N ALA A 562 -0.80 -6.66 -13.45
CA ALA A 562 0.64 -6.57 -13.53
C ALA A 562 1.10 -5.14 -13.84
N ASN A 563 0.54 -4.52 -14.88
CA ASN A 563 0.83 -3.12 -15.21
C ASN A 563 0.44 -2.15 -14.10
N ARG A 564 -0.69 -2.36 -13.40
CA ARG A 564 -1.09 -1.52 -12.25
C ARG A 564 -0.15 -1.70 -11.06
N ALA A 565 0.26 -2.93 -10.75
CA ALA A 565 1.24 -3.20 -9.71
C ALA A 565 2.58 -2.52 -10.03
N ARG A 566 3.04 -2.61 -11.28
CA ARG A 566 4.26 -1.94 -11.77
C ARG A 566 4.17 -0.41 -11.63
N ALA A 567 3.05 0.18 -12.07
CA ALA A 567 2.87 1.63 -12.01
C ALA A 567 2.75 2.15 -10.57
N LEU A 568 2.05 1.42 -9.69
CA LEU A 568 2.01 1.74 -8.25
C LEU A 568 3.39 1.57 -7.60
N GLY A 569 4.15 0.53 -7.98
CA GLY A 569 5.53 0.35 -7.53
C GLY A 569 6.43 1.51 -7.95
N ALA A 570 6.30 1.99 -9.19
CA ALA A 570 7.02 3.17 -9.66
C ALA A 570 6.61 4.45 -8.90
N LEU A 571 5.30 4.65 -8.67
CA LEU A 571 4.79 5.77 -7.88
C LEU A 571 5.38 5.77 -6.47
N LEU A 572 5.42 4.61 -5.80
CA LEU A 572 5.97 4.48 -4.45
C LEU A 572 7.48 4.75 -4.40
N ARG A 573 8.24 4.39 -5.43
CA ARG A 573 9.66 4.76 -5.54
C ARG A 573 9.84 6.26 -5.67
N CYS A 574 9.09 6.91 -6.57
CA CYS A 574 9.14 8.38 -6.71
C CYS A 574 8.71 9.09 -5.41
N LEU A 575 7.74 8.55 -4.67
CA LEU A 575 7.35 9.07 -3.36
C LEU A 575 8.45 8.86 -2.31
N ALA A 576 9.15 7.73 -2.33
CA ALA A 576 10.29 7.46 -1.44
C ALA A 576 11.44 8.43 -1.71
N ASP A 577 11.82 8.61 -2.98
CA ASP A 577 12.88 9.52 -3.41
C ASP A 577 12.52 10.99 -3.08
N GLY A 578 11.26 11.37 -3.32
CA GLY A 578 10.75 12.71 -2.99
C GLY A 578 10.70 12.96 -1.48
N LEU A 579 10.36 11.93 -0.69
CA LEU A 579 10.34 12.03 0.77
C LEU A 579 11.76 12.15 1.33
N GLU A 580 12.67 11.32 0.84
CA GLU A 580 14.10 11.39 1.16
C GLU A 580 14.64 12.78 0.84
N SER A 581 14.46 13.28 -0.38
CA SER A 581 14.90 14.61 -0.80
C SER A 581 14.30 15.73 0.08
N ALA A 582 13.01 15.63 0.41
CA ALA A 582 12.33 16.62 1.23
C ALA A 582 12.86 16.63 2.68
N VAL A 583 13.16 15.47 3.26
CA VAL A 583 13.78 15.43 4.59
C VAL A 583 15.25 15.81 4.54
N GLU A 584 15.98 15.43 3.48
CA GLU A 584 17.37 15.82 3.21
C GLU A 584 17.59 17.34 3.30
N GLN A 585 16.67 18.09 2.71
CA GLN A 585 16.67 19.55 2.78
C GLN A 585 16.53 20.07 4.22
N ILE A 586 15.69 19.42 5.06
CA ILE A 586 15.48 19.80 6.47
C ILE A 586 16.75 19.59 7.30
N GLY A 587 17.50 18.53 7.03
CA GLY A 587 18.78 18.26 7.71
C GLY A 587 19.89 19.24 7.31
N GLN A 588 19.92 19.68 6.04
CA GLN A 588 20.91 20.63 5.53
C GLN A 588 20.72 22.05 6.08
N GLU A 589 19.48 22.52 6.25
CA GLU A 589 19.16 23.83 6.87
C GLU A 589 19.88 24.01 8.24
N LYS A 590 20.02 22.95 9.02
CA LYS A 590 20.71 22.94 10.32
C LYS A 590 22.23 23.10 10.21
N HIS A 591 22.83 22.49 9.19
CA HIS A 591 24.28 22.59 8.98
C HIS A 591 24.68 24.00 8.57
N GLU A 592 23.86 24.67 7.75
CA GLU A 592 24.05 26.07 7.35
C GLU A 592 23.90 27.02 8.55
N GLU A 593 22.82 26.89 9.34
CA GLU A 593 22.60 27.71 10.55
C GLU A 593 23.74 27.59 11.57
N ARG A 594 24.24 26.37 11.84
CA ARG A 594 25.40 26.16 12.71
C ARG A 594 26.67 26.76 12.14
N ARG A 595 26.87 26.66 10.82
CA ARG A 595 28.06 27.21 10.16
C ARG A 595 28.07 28.73 10.23
N VAL A 596 26.93 29.39 10.02
CA VAL A 596 26.74 30.84 10.14
C VAL A 596 26.91 31.31 11.59
N LEU A 597 26.34 30.60 12.56
CA LEU A 597 26.52 30.91 13.99
C LEU A 597 27.98 30.73 14.43
N SER A 598 28.67 29.68 13.95
CA SER A 598 30.09 29.44 14.26
C SER A 598 31.05 30.43 13.59
N THR A 599 30.67 30.99 12.44
CA THR A 599 31.44 32.05 11.76
C THR A 599 31.21 33.41 12.41
N TRP A 600 30.01 33.67 12.96
CA TRP A 600 29.74 34.90 13.71
C TRP A 600 30.38 34.88 15.11
N SER A 601 30.40 33.74 15.79
CA SER A 601 31.11 33.58 17.08
C SER A 601 32.65 33.56 16.93
N GLY A 602 33.18 33.55 15.71
CA GLY A 602 34.61 33.48 15.42
C GLY A 602 35.38 34.81 15.46
N SER A 603 34.73 35.97 15.66
CA SER A 603 35.41 37.28 15.64
C SER A 603 35.62 37.95 17.00
N GLY A 604 35.39 37.24 18.12
CA GLY A 604 35.66 37.73 19.47
C GLY A 604 36.81 36.96 20.13
N ARG A 605 38.04 37.44 20.02
CA ARG A 605 39.16 36.96 20.85
C ARG A 605 38.86 37.27 22.33
N HIS A 606 38.59 36.24 23.13
CA HIS A 606 38.96 36.23 24.54
C HIS A 606 39.71 34.92 24.85
N PRO A 607 40.81 34.98 25.61
CA PRO A 607 41.61 33.80 25.91
C PRO A 607 40.89 32.90 26.90
N ALA A 608 40.99 31.60 26.65
CA ALA A 608 40.58 30.55 27.57
C ALA A 608 41.30 30.70 28.92
N SER A 609 40.54 30.91 29.98
CA SER A 609 40.92 30.52 31.33
C SER A 609 40.30 29.15 31.60
N GLY A 610 41.15 28.12 31.64
CA GLY A 610 40.75 26.84 32.20
C GLY A 610 40.42 27.00 33.69
N GLY A 611 39.27 26.49 34.09
CA GLY A 611 38.84 26.37 35.46
C GLY A 611 38.00 25.11 35.57
N ASP A 612 38.67 24.01 35.92
CA ASP A 612 38.04 22.85 36.54
C ASP A 612 37.23 23.35 37.74
N GLY A 613 35.92 23.12 37.69
CA GLY A 613 34.96 23.58 38.68
C GLY A 613 33.85 22.54 38.83
N ASP A 614 34.22 21.47 39.52
CA ASP A 614 33.45 20.75 40.54
C ASP A 614 31.91 20.81 40.41
N GLY A 615 31.35 19.65 40.11
CA GLY A 615 29.90 19.45 40.01
C GLY A 615 29.24 19.66 41.36
N THR A 616 28.42 20.70 41.45
CA THR A 616 27.45 20.84 42.54
C THR A 616 26.26 19.94 42.24
N GLU A 617 26.44 18.70 42.70
CA GLU A 617 25.46 17.81 43.31
C GLU A 617 24.21 18.57 43.82
N TRP A 618 23.08 18.39 43.14
CA TRP A 618 21.77 18.69 43.68
C TRP A 618 21.19 17.36 44.16
N ASP A 619 20.95 17.32 45.48
CA ASP A 619 20.36 16.21 46.23
C ASP A 619 19.17 15.57 45.51
N ASP A 620 19.30 14.26 45.32
CA ASP A 620 18.21 13.32 45.11
C ASP A 620 17.25 13.34 46.32
N ASP A 621 16.00 13.73 46.12
CA ASP A 621 14.89 13.17 46.92
C ASP A 621 13.59 13.09 46.11
N ASP A 622 12.87 12.00 46.32
CA ASP A 622 11.55 11.61 45.79
C ASP A 622 11.43 11.09 44.33
N GLY A 623 11.97 9.89 44.10
CA GLY A 623 11.10 8.73 43.79
C GLY A 623 10.29 8.67 42.47
N GLN A 624 10.64 9.41 41.41
CA GLN A 624 10.01 9.23 40.09
C GLN A 624 10.94 8.50 39.11
N ALA A 625 10.50 7.34 38.62
CA ALA A 625 11.17 6.59 37.56
C ALA A 625 11.27 7.46 36.30
N GLY A 626 12.39 8.18 36.17
CA GLY A 626 12.70 9.03 35.03
C GLY A 626 12.79 8.18 33.77
N ARG A 627 11.88 8.43 32.83
CA ARG A 627 12.00 7.93 31.47
C ARG A 627 13.27 8.51 30.85
N SER A 628 14.00 7.69 30.10
CA SER A 628 15.22 8.17 29.47
C SER A 628 14.86 9.09 28.31
N ALA A 629 15.67 10.13 28.04
CA ALA A 629 15.49 10.99 26.87
C ALA A 629 15.46 10.21 25.53
N ALA A 630 15.99 8.98 25.52
CA ALA A 630 15.90 8.06 24.37
C ALA A 630 14.48 7.52 24.15
N ASP A 631 13.71 7.27 25.21
CA ASP A 631 12.33 6.78 25.13
C ASP A 631 11.40 7.88 24.56
N GLU A 632 11.60 9.14 24.99
CA GLU A 632 10.86 10.30 24.50
C GLU A 632 11.14 10.58 23.02
N GLY A 633 12.40 10.50 22.60
CA GLY A 633 12.79 10.61 21.19
C GLY A 633 12.18 9.52 20.30
N ASN A 634 11.99 8.30 20.85
CA ASN A 634 11.38 7.20 20.12
C ASN A 634 9.86 7.38 19.96
N GLU A 635 9.15 7.80 21.01
CA GLU A 635 7.70 8.09 20.93
C GLU A 635 7.42 9.22 19.91
N LEU A 636 8.26 10.26 19.89
CA LEU A 636 8.17 11.35 18.91
C LEU A 636 8.40 10.86 17.47
N ARG A 637 9.43 10.04 17.26
CA ARG A 637 9.72 9.43 15.96
C ARG A 637 8.56 8.55 15.48
N GLU A 638 7.97 7.73 16.35
CA GLU A 638 6.84 6.86 15.99
C GLU A 638 5.57 7.66 15.60
N LEU A 639 5.30 8.76 16.30
CA LEU A 639 4.21 9.67 15.95
C LEU A 639 4.43 10.30 14.56
N LEU A 640 5.62 10.86 14.34
CA LEU A 640 5.97 11.50 13.07
C LEU A 640 6.01 10.50 11.91
N LEU A 641 6.43 9.26 12.17
CA LEU A 641 6.35 8.16 11.21
C LEU A 641 4.89 7.86 10.83
N GLY A 642 3.98 7.86 11.80
CA GLY A 642 2.54 7.72 11.54
C GLY A 642 1.99 8.87 10.70
N ASP A 643 2.37 10.11 11.00
CA ASP A 643 1.93 11.30 10.25
C ASP A 643 2.47 11.30 8.81
N LEU A 644 3.73 10.90 8.62
CA LEU A 644 4.31 10.74 7.28
C LEU A 644 3.64 9.59 6.50
N ALA A 645 3.32 8.46 7.14
CA ALA A 645 2.61 7.36 6.49
C ALA A 645 1.20 7.78 6.04
N ASP A 646 0.49 8.57 6.85
CA ASP A 646 -0.81 9.13 6.49
C ASP A 646 -0.71 10.17 5.37
N LEU A 647 0.30 11.02 5.39
CA LEU A 647 0.62 11.95 4.31
C LEU A 647 0.88 11.20 3.00
N THR A 648 1.71 10.14 3.03
CA THR A 648 2.00 9.34 1.85
C THR A 648 0.75 8.63 1.33
N ALA A 649 -0.09 8.12 2.23
CA ALA A 649 -1.36 7.51 1.84
C ALA A 649 -2.32 8.51 1.17
N ASP A 650 -2.41 9.75 1.66
CA ASP A 650 -3.19 10.82 1.02
C ASP A 650 -2.69 11.11 -0.40
N LEU A 651 -1.37 11.20 -0.58
CA LEU A 651 -0.75 11.36 -1.91
C LEU A 651 -1.06 10.16 -2.83
N VAL A 652 -0.88 8.92 -2.34
CA VAL A 652 -1.20 7.70 -3.11
C VAL A 652 -2.67 7.71 -3.54
N LEU A 653 -3.60 8.04 -2.63
CA LEU A 653 -5.03 8.14 -2.93
C LEU A 653 -5.34 9.24 -3.95
N GLY A 654 -4.61 10.35 -3.92
CA GLY A 654 -4.73 11.45 -4.89
C GLY A 654 -4.25 11.06 -6.30
N TYR A 655 -3.19 10.25 -6.39
CA TYR A 655 -2.63 9.80 -7.67
C TYR A 655 -3.26 8.53 -8.24
N LEU A 656 -3.88 7.69 -7.40
CA LEU A 656 -4.47 6.41 -7.83
C LEU A 656 -5.41 6.55 -9.05
N PRO A 657 -6.33 7.54 -9.10
CA PRO A 657 -7.19 7.73 -10.27
C PRO A 657 -6.44 8.10 -11.55
N ARG A 658 -5.28 8.76 -11.46
CA ARG A 658 -4.46 9.15 -12.61
C ARG A 658 -3.65 7.97 -13.13
N VAL A 659 -3.02 7.22 -12.22
CA VAL A 659 -2.35 5.95 -12.54
C VAL A 659 -3.33 4.94 -13.11
N ALA A 660 -4.59 5.01 -12.68
CA ALA A 660 -5.66 4.18 -13.21
C ALA A 660 -6.17 4.57 -14.60
N LEU A 661 -5.77 5.73 -15.13
CA LEU A 661 -6.10 6.14 -16.50
C LEU A 661 -4.94 5.85 -17.44
N ASP A 662 -3.71 6.09 -16.99
CA ASP A 662 -2.51 5.89 -17.78
C ASP A 662 -1.31 5.55 -16.87
N THR A 663 -0.79 4.34 -17.05
CA THR A 663 0.33 3.80 -16.27
C THR A 663 1.68 4.42 -16.65
N GLU A 664 1.81 5.00 -17.84
CA GLU A 664 3.04 5.67 -18.29
C GLU A 664 3.16 7.10 -17.76
N LEU A 665 2.08 7.67 -17.19
CA LEU A 665 2.10 9.03 -16.66
C LEU A 665 2.94 9.19 -15.40
N VAL A 666 3.28 8.11 -14.68
CA VAL A 666 3.96 8.19 -13.38
C VAL A 666 5.25 9.02 -13.48
N GLU A 667 6.06 8.83 -14.52
CA GLU A 667 7.32 9.56 -14.73
C GLU A 667 7.12 11.06 -15.03
N ARG A 668 5.92 11.47 -15.45
CA ARG A 668 5.61 12.87 -15.82
C ARG A 668 4.87 13.62 -14.72
N LEU A 669 4.49 12.94 -13.64
CA LEU A 669 3.79 13.58 -12.53
C LEU A 669 4.78 14.36 -11.64
N PRO A 670 4.41 15.54 -11.12
CA PRO A 670 5.26 16.36 -10.26
C PRO A 670 5.31 15.81 -8.81
N ILE A 671 5.57 14.51 -8.65
CA ILE A 671 5.48 13.78 -7.38
C ILE A 671 6.45 14.38 -6.34
N GLU A 672 7.67 14.69 -6.75
CA GLU A 672 8.69 15.24 -5.85
C GLU A 672 8.28 16.62 -5.30
N GLU A 673 7.71 17.49 -6.14
CA GLU A 673 7.22 18.81 -5.74
C GLU A 673 6.01 18.67 -4.80
N ASP A 674 5.06 17.78 -5.13
CA ASP A 674 3.88 17.54 -4.30
C ASP A 674 4.25 16.94 -2.91
N VAL A 675 5.27 16.07 -2.84
CA VAL A 675 5.80 15.55 -1.57
C VAL A 675 6.46 16.66 -0.76
N ARG A 676 7.32 17.47 -1.38
CA ARG A 676 7.97 18.62 -0.73
C ARG A 676 6.94 19.58 -0.15
N ASP A 677 5.92 19.91 -0.92
CA ASP A 677 4.81 20.77 -0.49
C ASP A 677 4.00 20.14 0.64
N ALA A 678 3.74 18.83 0.58
CA ALA A 678 3.04 18.11 1.63
C ALA A 678 3.83 18.10 2.96
N VAL A 679 5.14 17.84 2.92
CA VAL A 679 6.02 17.88 4.10
C VAL A 679 6.10 19.30 4.65
N ALA A 680 6.18 20.32 3.78
CA ALA A 680 6.14 21.72 4.21
C ALA A 680 4.80 22.09 4.85
N ARG A 681 3.67 21.57 4.35
CA ARG A 681 2.35 21.72 4.98
C ARG A 681 2.30 21.07 6.36
N LEU A 682 2.87 19.88 6.52
CA LEU A 682 2.97 19.20 7.82
C LEU A 682 3.78 20.03 8.82
N ARG A 683 4.95 20.55 8.42
CA ARG A 683 5.78 21.41 9.28
C ARG A 683 5.04 22.68 9.71
N ARG A 684 4.34 23.35 8.78
CA ARG A 684 3.52 24.54 9.09
C ARG A 684 2.40 24.21 10.08
N HIS A 685 1.74 23.07 9.90
CA HIS A 685 0.72 22.59 10.83
C HIS A 685 1.32 22.35 12.23
N GLN A 686 2.45 21.65 12.33
CA GLN A 686 3.12 21.38 13.60
C GLN A 686 3.60 22.65 14.31
N ALA A 687 4.13 23.62 13.56
CA ALA A 687 4.54 24.90 14.14
C ALA A 687 3.36 25.72 14.69
N ARG A 688 2.17 25.60 14.08
CA ARG A 688 0.97 26.36 14.47
C ARG A 688 0.16 25.68 15.57
N ASP A 689 -0.18 24.41 15.37
CA ASP A 689 -1.13 23.67 16.20
C ASP A 689 -0.42 22.74 17.19
N GLY A 690 0.90 22.61 17.07
CA GLY A 690 1.71 21.68 17.86
C GLY A 690 1.63 20.24 17.34
N ILE A 691 2.62 19.45 17.72
CA ILE A 691 2.81 18.05 17.27
C ILE A 691 1.63 17.15 17.70
N ALA A 692 0.99 17.54 18.79
CA ALA A 692 -0.24 17.03 19.36
C ALA A 692 -1.41 16.79 18.42
N GLU A 693 -1.66 17.77 17.55
CA GLU A 693 -2.93 17.91 16.87
C GLU A 693 -2.84 17.17 15.53
N PRO A 694 -3.78 16.27 15.21
CA PRO A 694 -3.77 15.53 13.96
C PRO A 694 -3.73 16.49 12.76
N PRO A 695 -2.77 16.31 11.84
CA PRO A 695 -2.81 16.95 10.54
C PRO A 695 -4.14 16.71 9.81
N PRO A 696 -4.52 17.59 8.88
CA PRO A 696 -5.79 17.49 8.17
C PRO A 696 -5.93 16.21 7.31
N PHE A 697 -4.82 15.54 7.01
CA PHE A 697 -4.75 14.30 6.22
C PHE A 697 -4.68 13.02 7.07
N THR A 698 -4.71 13.12 8.41
CA THR A 698 -4.66 11.95 9.29
C THR A 698 -5.85 11.01 9.03
N ARG A 699 -5.56 9.73 8.76
CA ARG A 699 -6.58 8.71 8.54
C ARG A 699 -7.02 8.17 9.91
N ARG A 700 -8.33 7.98 10.10
CA ARG A 700 -8.93 7.58 11.38
C ARG A 700 -8.41 6.19 11.82
N SER A 701 -7.36 6.11 12.64
CA SER A 701 -7.15 5.07 13.67
C SER A 701 -5.68 4.94 14.08
N SER A 702 -5.14 5.93 14.77
CA SER A 702 -4.11 5.65 15.77
C SER A 702 -4.43 6.48 17.01
N ALA A 703 -4.47 5.85 18.17
CA ALA A 703 -4.59 6.54 19.44
C ALA A 703 -3.33 7.41 19.58
N ARG A 704 -3.44 8.70 19.25
CA ARG A 704 -2.33 9.63 19.42
C ARG A 704 -1.89 9.58 20.88
N PRO A 705 -0.57 9.44 21.15
CA PRO A 705 -0.08 9.58 22.50
C PRO A 705 -0.52 10.94 23.05
N ASP A 706 -0.92 10.97 24.32
CA ASP A 706 -1.29 12.23 24.95
C ASP A 706 -0.08 13.18 24.89
N THR A 707 -0.28 14.43 24.48
CA THR A 707 0.78 15.45 24.28
C THR A 707 1.73 15.59 25.44
N ILE A 708 1.15 15.35 26.60
CA ILE A 708 1.76 15.42 27.90
C ILE A 708 2.84 14.32 28.07
N ARG A 709 2.67 13.17 27.41
CA ARG A 709 3.68 12.10 27.33
C ARG A 709 4.83 12.43 26.38
N LEU A 710 4.54 13.11 25.26
CA LEU A 710 5.53 13.46 24.23
C LEU A 710 6.47 14.60 24.65
N ALA A 711 5.99 15.54 25.46
CA ALA A 711 6.77 16.69 25.92
C ALA A 711 7.46 16.47 27.29
N GLY A 712 7.36 15.27 27.87
CA GLY A 712 7.95 14.95 29.19
C GLY A 712 7.29 15.70 30.36
N VAL A 713 6.07 16.19 30.19
CA VAL A 713 5.38 17.04 31.18
C VAL A 713 4.46 16.19 32.03
N ASP A 714 4.47 16.36 33.35
CA ASP A 714 3.47 15.69 34.20
C ASP A 714 2.06 16.32 33.98
N PRO A 715 1.02 15.55 33.61
CA PRO A 715 -0.35 16.05 33.51
C PRO A 715 -0.86 16.67 34.82
N ALA A 716 -0.33 16.25 35.96
CA ALA A 716 -0.62 16.86 37.25
C ALA A 716 -0.08 18.29 37.35
N ARG A 717 1.10 18.58 36.77
CA ARG A 717 1.72 19.91 36.74
C ARG A 717 0.92 20.90 35.90
N ILE A 718 0.38 20.45 34.75
CA ILE A 718 -0.51 21.28 33.93
C ILE A 718 -1.82 21.56 34.68
N ARG A 719 -2.42 20.54 35.31
CA ARG A 719 -3.63 20.73 36.14
C ARG A 719 -3.39 21.70 37.30
N GLN A 720 -2.26 21.60 37.98
CA GLN A 720 -1.88 22.52 39.06
C GLN A 720 -1.70 23.96 38.55
N ALA A 721 -1.15 24.14 37.35
CA ALA A 721 -0.98 25.46 36.74
C ALA A 721 -2.27 26.09 36.20
N ILE A 722 -3.35 25.31 36.06
CA ILE A 722 -4.69 25.81 35.72
C ILE A 722 -5.52 26.02 37.00
N ALA A 723 -5.31 25.19 38.03
CA ALA A 723 -5.99 25.24 39.33
C ALA A 723 -5.50 26.38 40.24
N VAL A 724 -5.37 27.58 39.68
CA VAL A 724 -4.79 28.76 40.32
C VAL A 724 -5.89 29.74 40.70
N GLY A 725 -5.83 30.33 41.89
CA GLY A 725 -6.78 31.31 42.41
C GLY A 725 -6.07 32.49 43.10
N ASP A 726 -6.84 33.39 43.73
CA ASP A 726 -6.31 34.63 44.32
C ASP A 726 -5.24 34.39 45.39
N ASP A 727 -5.30 33.24 46.09
CA ASP A 727 -4.34 32.83 47.11
C ASP A 727 -3.12 32.06 46.58
N SER A 728 -3.03 31.81 45.27
CA SER A 728 -1.93 31.02 44.73
C SER A 728 -0.61 31.80 44.72
N PRO A 729 0.49 31.25 45.27
CA PRO A 729 1.82 31.89 45.28
C PRO A 729 2.46 32.00 43.89
N ASP A 730 2.02 31.16 42.95
CA ASP A 730 2.74 30.89 41.70
C ASP A 730 2.42 31.88 40.56
N ILE A 731 1.66 32.94 40.84
CA ILE A 731 1.37 33.99 39.84
C ILE A 731 2.29 35.17 40.02
N ARG A 732 2.94 35.53 38.91
CA ARG A 732 3.74 36.74 38.83
C ARG A 732 2.86 37.88 38.34
N GLN A 733 2.61 38.88 39.18
CA GLN A 733 2.03 40.14 38.71
C GLN A 733 3.09 40.89 37.91
N LEU A 734 2.85 41.21 36.64
CA LEU A 734 3.78 41.86 35.73
C LEU A 734 3.90 43.37 35.99
N CYS A 735 4.29 43.73 37.22
CA CYS A 735 4.57 45.09 37.64
C CYS A 735 5.72 45.09 38.66
N THR A 736 6.32 46.26 38.88
CA THR A 736 7.26 46.46 39.98
C THR A 736 6.55 46.57 41.32
N ARG A 737 7.30 46.44 42.43
CA ARG A 737 6.75 46.63 43.78
C ARG A 737 6.09 48.00 43.96
N ASP A 738 6.70 49.04 43.41
CA ASP A 738 6.19 50.40 43.49
C ASP A 738 4.89 50.58 42.69
N GLN A 739 4.76 49.87 41.58
CA GLN A 739 3.59 49.90 40.71
C GLN A 739 2.35 49.20 41.33
N LEU A 740 2.51 48.35 42.34
CA LEU A 740 1.38 47.70 43.03
C LEU A 740 0.36 48.67 43.64
N ARG A 741 0.77 49.91 43.92
CA ARG A 741 -0.14 50.94 44.42
C ARG A 741 -1.23 51.31 43.41
N MET A 742 -0.98 51.07 42.13
CA MET A 742 -1.93 51.37 41.05
C MET A 742 -3.02 50.31 40.92
N LEU A 743 -2.83 49.11 41.48
CA LEU A 743 -3.76 47.99 41.35
C LEU A 743 -4.77 47.94 42.50
N ASN A 744 -6.01 47.54 42.20
CA ASN A 744 -7.01 47.26 43.23
C ASN A 744 -6.54 46.08 44.08
N ARG A 745 -6.52 46.27 45.40
CA ARG A 745 -6.04 45.29 46.37
C ARG A 745 -7.16 44.47 47.01
N GLU A 746 -8.43 44.74 46.68
CA GLU A 746 -9.55 43.95 47.20
C GLU A 746 -9.45 42.47 46.77
N PRO A 747 -9.50 41.53 47.72
CA PRO A 747 -9.61 40.10 47.40
C PRO A 747 -10.84 39.85 46.53
N GLY A 748 -10.72 39.06 45.46
CA GLY A 748 -11.82 38.78 44.53
C GLY A 748 -12.11 39.85 43.48
N ALA A 749 -11.39 40.99 43.48
CA ALA A 749 -11.52 41.99 42.42
C ALA A 749 -10.83 41.57 41.11
N SER A 750 -9.91 40.61 41.18
CA SER A 750 -9.20 40.08 40.00
C SER A 750 -10.09 39.15 39.17
N LEU A 751 -10.02 39.30 37.85
CA LEU A 751 -10.68 38.41 36.89
C LEU A 751 -9.67 37.43 36.30
N TRP A 752 -10.14 36.24 35.92
CA TRP A 752 -9.28 35.13 35.54
C TRP A 752 -9.55 34.64 34.12
N VAL A 753 -8.47 34.33 33.40
CA VAL A 753 -8.53 33.62 32.12
C VAL A 753 -7.59 32.42 32.20
N ARG A 754 -8.18 31.23 32.32
CA ARG A 754 -7.45 29.96 32.30
C ARG A 754 -7.41 29.43 30.87
N PHE A 755 -6.32 28.80 30.46
CA PHE A 755 -6.21 28.23 29.12
C PHE A 755 -5.37 26.94 29.13
N ALA A 756 -5.79 26.00 28.29
CA ALA A 756 -5.19 24.67 28.19
C ALA A 756 -5.54 23.99 26.86
N HIS A 757 -4.77 22.97 26.47
CA HIS A 757 -5.04 22.20 25.26
C HIS A 757 -6.33 21.37 25.33
N ARG A 758 -7.03 21.21 24.21
CA ARG A 758 -8.29 20.43 24.11
C ARG A 758 -8.17 18.95 24.47
N SER A 759 -6.98 18.34 24.38
CA SER A 759 -6.80 16.92 24.79
C SER A 759 -7.11 16.70 26.27
N LEU A 760 -6.71 17.64 27.13
CA LEU A 760 -7.00 17.61 28.57
C LEU A 760 -8.50 17.62 28.86
N GLN A 761 -9.28 18.35 28.07
CA GLN A 761 -10.74 18.37 28.18
C GLN A 761 -11.34 16.98 27.97
N ARG A 762 -10.84 16.21 26.99
CA ARG A 762 -11.32 14.84 26.72
C ARG A 762 -10.96 13.91 27.86
N THR A 763 -9.75 14.02 28.39
CA THR A 763 -9.29 13.21 29.53
C THR A 763 -10.11 13.49 30.79
N GLU A 764 -10.46 14.76 31.06
CA GLU A 764 -11.35 15.13 32.17
C GLU A 764 -12.77 14.58 31.97
N GLN A 765 -13.33 14.70 30.76
CA GLN A 765 -14.66 14.18 30.43
C GLN A 765 -14.72 12.65 30.52
N GLN A 766 -13.67 11.95 30.09
CA GLN A 766 -13.56 10.49 30.18
C GLN A 766 -13.33 10.03 31.62
N GLY A 767 -12.51 10.73 32.41
CA GLY A 767 -12.30 10.45 33.83
C GLY A 767 -13.57 10.65 34.66
N ALA A 768 -14.36 11.69 34.37
CA ALA A 768 -15.65 11.93 35.00
C ALA A 768 -16.72 10.87 34.62
N ALA A 769 -16.64 10.31 33.41
CA ALA A 769 -17.54 9.23 32.97
C ALA A 769 -17.15 7.85 33.53
N GLY A 770 -15.85 7.58 33.74
CA GLY A 770 -15.33 6.35 34.34
C GLY A 770 -15.48 6.28 35.86
N SER A 771 -15.50 7.42 36.55
CA SER A 771 -15.68 7.52 38.01
C SER A 771 -17.16 7.50 38.43
N ARG A 772 -17.88 6.46 38.03
CA ARG A 772 -19.17 6.08 38.67
C ARG A 772 -19.05 4.84 39.55
N ASN A 773 -17.98 4.06 39.41
CA ASN A 773 -17.73 2.85 40.18
C ASN A 773 -16.27 2.79 40.67
N GLY A 774 -16.00 3.33 41.86
CA GLY A 774 -14.72 3.14 42.57
C GLY A 774 -14.03 4.45 42.89
N GLY A 775 -13.65 4.63 44.17
CA GLY A 775 -13.14 5.88 44.75
C GLY A 775 -11.75 6.32 44.28
N GLY A 776 -11.62 6.58 42.97
CA GLY A 776 -10.51 7.32 42.39
C GLY A 776 -10.67 8.80 42.71
N MET A 777 -9.75 9.32 43.51
CA MET A 777 -9.64 10.69 44.00
C MET A 777 -9.78 11.71 42.84
N GLY A 778 -10.99 12.27 42.69
CA GLY A 778 -11.26 13.43 41.84
C GLY A 778 -10.64 14.67 42.47
N LEU A 779 -9.34 14.90 42.23
CA LEU A 779 -8.54 15.98 42.82
C LEU A 779 -8.92 17.42 42.38
N LEU A 780 -9.97 17.58 41.56
CA LEU A 780 -10.61 18.89 41.29
C LEU A 780 -12.02 18.99 41.89
N ALA A 781 -12.53 17.94 42.54
CA ALA A 781 -13.83 17.95 43.18
C ALA A 781 -13.77 18.35 44.67
N ASP A 782 -12.59 18.40 45.26
CA ASP A 782 -12.41 18.72 46.70
C ASP A 782 -12.17 20.20 46.99
N SER A 783 -12.07 21.05 45.95
CA SER A 783 -12.25 22.50 46.08
C SER A 783 -13.72 22.85 45.81
N ARG A 784 -14.59 22.59 46.80
CA ARG A 784 -16.00 23.01 46.78
C ARG A 784 -16.21 24.53 46.58
N ASP A 785 -15.15 25.33 46.64
CA ASP A 785 -15.17 26.76 46.36
C ASP A 785 -14.80 27.13 44.90
N ALA A 786 -14.30 26.20 44.08
CA ALA A 786 -13.95 26.46 42.67
C ALA A 786 -15.12 26.21 41.70
N ALA A 787 -16.20 25.58 42.16
CA ALA A 787 -17.30 25.12 41.32
C ALA A 787 -18.44 26.15 41.12
N GLU A 788 -18.38 27.34 41.71
CA GLU A 788 -19.53 28.27 41.71
C GLU A 788 -19.37 29.58 40.92
N ARG A 789 -18.29 29.81 40.18
CA ARG A 789 -18.26 30.93 39.22
C ARG A 789 -18.39 30.41 37.78
N PRO A 790 -19.60 30.45 37.16
CA PRO A 790 -19.78 30.19 35.73
C PRO A 790 -19.00 31.15 34.80
N GLU A 791 -18.33 32.12 35.41
CA GLU A 791 -17.66 33.28 34.83
C GLU A 791 -16.18 33.04 34.48
N ASP A 792 -15.62 31.90 34.90
CA ASP A 792 -14.19 31.52 34.88
C ASP A 792 -13.91 30.34 33.91
N ARG A 793 -14.50 30.38 32.71
CA ARG A 793 -14.35 29.31 31.70
C ARG A 793 -12.91 29.19 31.18
N THR A 794 -12.36 27.99 31.23
CA THR A 794 -11.08 27.65 30.58
C THR A 794 -11.21 27.78 29.06
N ALA A 795 -10.31 28.57 28.45
CA ALA A 795 -10.16 28.68 27.01
C ALA A 795 -9.40 27.45 26.48
N TRP A 796 -10.11 26.60 25.73
CA TRP A 796 -9.53 25.37 25.17
C TRP A 796 -8.83 25.63 23.83
N LEU A 797 -7.52 25.55 23.86
CA LEU A 797 -6.63 25.83 22.74
C LEU A 797 -6.52 24.65 21.78
N SER A 798 -6.35 24.94 20.49
CA SER A 798 -5.88 23.96 19.49
C SER A 798 -4.39 23.70 19.60
N SER A 799 -3.61 24.71 20.03
CA SER A 799 -2.18 24.55 20.28
C SER A 799 -1.92 23.86 21.62
N SER A 800 -1.03 22.88 21.62
CA SER A 800 -0.55 22.17 22.81
C SER A 800 0.61 22.87 23.53
N ARG A 801 1.16 23.93 22.93
CA ARG A 801 2.38 24.62 23.38
C ARG A 801 2.21 25.38 24.69
N PHE A 802 0.99 25.86 24.97
CA PHE A 802 0.71 26.77 26.08
C PHE A 802 -0.36 26.22 27.02
N ALA A 803 -0.09 26.30 28.33
CA ALA A 803 -1.09 26.11 29.36
C ALA A 803 -0.81 27.04 30.54
N GLY A 804 -1.87 27.57 31.17
CA GLY A 804 -1.69 28.46 32.30
C GLY A 804 -2.90 29.33 32.61
N ALA A 805 -2.64 30.43 33.29
CA ALA A 805 -3.65 31.39 33.72
C ALA A 805 -3.14 32.83 33.64
N LEU A 806 -4.02 33.72 33.16
CA LEU A 806 -3.87 35.17 33.24
C LEU A 806 -4.76 35.70 34.36
N ARG A 807 -4.19 36.57 35.19
CA ARG A 807 -4.92 37.35 36.19
C ARG A 807 -5.03 38.79 35.70
N LEU A 808 -6.24 39.30 35.60
CA LEU A 808 -6.54 40.68 35.22
C LEU A 808 -6.95 41.44 36.48
N THR A 809 -6.04 42.26 37.00
CA THR A 809 -6.28 43.04 38.22
C THR A 809 -6.72 44.46 37.84
N PRO A 810 -7.93 44.91 38.24
CA PRO A 810 -8.38 46.27 37.94
C PRO A 810 -7.43 47.31 38.52
N LEU A 811 -7.30 48.46 37.85
CA LEU A 811 -6.58 49.60 38.41
C LEU A 811 -7.45 50.31 39.47
N GLN A 812 -6.81 50.94 40.46
CA GLN A 812 -7.51 51.77 41.44
C GLN A 812 -8.14 52.98 40.78
N PHE A 813 -9.17 53.52 41.41
CA PHE A 813 -9.80 54.74 40.95
C PHE A 813 -8.77 55.88 40.85
N GLY A 814 -8.67 56.51 39.68
CA GLY A 814 -7.71 57.58 39.39
C GLY A 814 -6.34 57.12 38.86
N ALA A 815 -6.00 55.83 38.96
CA ALA A 815 -4.73 55.29 38.47
C ALA A 815 -4.68 55.07 36.95
N ALA A 816 -5.78 55.29 36.24
CA ALA A 816 -5.87 55.24 34.78
C ALA A 816 -6.61 56.46 34.22
N ARG A 817 -6.07 57.07 33.16
CA ARG A 817 -6.68 58.19 32.45
C ARG A 817 -6.52 58.06 30.94
N VAL A 818 -7.48 58.61 30.20
CA VAL A 818 -7.42 58.66 28.73
C VAL A 818 -6.27 59.58 28.31
N ALA A 819 -5.35 59.07 27.48
CA ALA A 819 -4.29 59.83 26.86
C ALA A 819 -4.88 60.94 25.96
N ARG A 820 -4.28 62.13 26.05
CA ARG A 820 -4.51 63.23 25.12
C ARG A 820 -3.25 63.47 24.31
N ALA A 821 -3.40 63.90 23.06
CA ALA A 821 -2.26 64.30 22.24
C ALA A 821 -1.45 65.36 22.98
N ALA A 822 -0.13 65.16 23.03
CA ALA A 822 0.78 66.18 23.52
C ALA A 822 0.54 67.45 22.69
N ALA A 823 0.17 68.55 23.35
CA ALA A 823 0.10 69.84 22.67
C ALA A 823 1.49 70.12 22.08
N ALA A 824 1.56 70.28 20.75
CA ALA A 824 2.80 70.57 20.06
C ALA A 824 3.51 71.72 20.78
N ARG A 825 4.74 71.47 21.27
CA ARG A 825 5.57 72.53 21.84
C ARG A 825 5.73 73.61 20.78
N PRO A 826 5.26 74.85 20.99
CA PRO A 826 5.54 75.92 20.06
C PRO A 826 7.00 76.34 20.20
N GLY A 827 7.80 76.09 19.16
CA GLY A 827 9.02 76.84 18.87
C GLY A 827 10.33 76.26 19.42
N THR A 828 11.07 75.58 18.55
CA THR A 828 12.51 75.79 18.40
C THR A 828 12.82 75.78 16.90
N GLU A 829 12.64 76.93 16.26
CA GLU A 829 13.40 77.25 15.05
C GLU A 829 14.87 77.33 15.46
N VAL A 830 15.71 76.48 14.87
CA VAL A 830 17.16 76.69 14.84
C VAL A 830 17.59 76.69 13.38
N ARG A 831 18.21 77.81 13.01
CA ARG A 831 18.82 78.14 11.73
C ARG A 831 19.93 77.18 11.33
#